data_AF-A0A9Q8WPJ5-F1
#
_entry.id   AF-A0A9Q8WPJ5-F1
#
_cell.length_a   1.000
_cell.length_b   1.000
_cell.length_c   1.000
_cell.angle_alpha   90.00
_cell.angle_beta   90.00
_cell.angle_gamma   90.00
#
_symmetry.space_group_name_H-M   'P 1'
#
loop_
_entity.id
_entity.type
_entity.pdbx_description
1 polymer ?
#
loop_
_entity_poly.entity_id
_entity_poly.type
_entity_poly.pdbx_seq_one_letter_code
_entity_poly.pdbx_strand_id
1 'polypeptide(L)'
;MQITVNKGCWRRWADVIRHLAREYGFPAKTRSELELFLSMYRGKGSTYRTSTTHWRFIIDVTRDDKAIVNIIAITIIARHKQDENNNGAVITRACDVHPDPEGDEYVGAPHLRWITVKSGGETYRHCCDKECSGPEQLVAKTRANWETTRLRVIQKAYEQEVLASYASFQILQMEKQELTETLEGKDSDGSLSDLQMKVQQLETDLIANKQAAKKSKDSAKKRKMELAESAKQVESLRQALEAVEAENKTLVTVKNELALAVDANRRTKDALQSDITNLQHANATLKEQNDELVRTKETLQSEMKDLHESNATLKEQNAEMGRTALNLQTKVTRLSSEKQQVGEEVTKSEREMRTREESLAVARKALTQAKEELKDTKKVLQSVSDEAAASRAHSFAQLRTQTANLEESTAEPSDNKPTMKWTPSHEYIRVKIILVKAQKDLAERIDAHTTEIRQFKEELKQKDEFIGRIQDEMADLQRTQGSMSSHRQPEIKREPQDVDLMNLDTEAMKFELETEKTKASIQMAETAAEKAEVKALAKKCADRMKAAEAKEAYTANMEKQLEEMRGAMEGMLGRVSVYQGKKRRRTEGPDFQLIFPGVLIWTNLGNSPFTYMQTPSVLPFYAQKSEVTSSYQKSNRKSHEYLGEGAGNFLCNIQLGKRGSYETDLGLVSG
;
A
#
# COMPACT_ATOMS: atom_id res chain seq x y z
N MET A 1 23.75 46.89 -35.42
CA MET A 1 23.70 47.56 -36.73
C MET A 1 22.34 48.23 -36.85
N GLN A 2 22.30 49.54 -37.10
CA GLN A 2 21.04 50.30 -37.12
C GLN A 2 20.39 50.16 -38.51
N ILE A 3 19.19 49.59 -38.56
CA ILE A 3 18.35 49.54 -39.76
C ILE A 3 17.58 50.87 -39.84
N THR A 4 17.53 51.47 -41.03
CA THR A 4 16.77 52.71 -41.27
C THR A 4 15.60 52.42 -42.20
N VAL A 5 14.44 53.01 -41.95
CA VAL A 5 13.26 52.88 -42.82
C VAL A 5 13.16 54.11 -43.69
N ASN A 6 13.03 53.95 -45.01
CA ASN A 6 12.89 55.08 -45.91
C ASN A 6 11.66 55.95 -45.53
N LYS A 7 11.79 57.29 -45.58
CA LYS A 7 10.69 58.22 -45.23
C LYS A 7 9.44 58.00 -46.10
N GLY A 8 9.61 57.67 -47.38
CA GLY A 8 8.52 57.33 -48.29
C GLY A 8 7.81 56.04 -47.87
N CYS A 9 8.57 54.99 -47.56
CA CYS A 9 8.05 53.73 -47.03
C CYS A 9 7.24 53.96 -45.74
N TRP A 10 7.79 54.70 -44.77
CA TRP A 10 7.07 55.00 -43.54
C TRP A 10 5.77 55.77 -43.79
N ARG A 11 5.79 56.82 -44.62
CA ARG A 11 4.57 57.59 -44.95
C ARG A 11 3.46 56.72 -45.53
N ARG A 12 3.84 55.70 -46.32
CA ARG A 12 2.92 54.73 -46.92
C ARG A 12 2.26 53.82 -45.87
N TRP A 13 3.06 53.32 -44.93
CA TRP A 13 2.64 52.26 -43.99
C TRP A 13 2.30 52.75 -42.58
N ALA A 14 2.51 54.02 -42.26
CA ALA A 14 2.37 54.57 -40.91
C ALA A 14 0.98 54.34 -40.31
N ASP A 15 -0.08 54.54 -41.08
CA ASP A 15 -1.45 54.38 -40.60
C ASP A 15 -1.80 52.93 -40.33
N VAL A 16 -1.42 52.02 -41.25
CA VAL A 16 -1.59 50.58 -41.06
C VAL A 16 -0.82 50.12 -39.82
N ILE A 17 0.46 50.47 -39.70
CA ILE A 17 1.29 50.05 -38.55
C ILE A 17 0.71 50.55 -37.23
N ARG A 18 0.22 51.79 -37.17
CA ARG A 18 -0.46 52.33 -35.99
C ARG A 18 -1.74 51.58 -35.66
N HIS A 19 -2.53 51.22 -36.67
CA HIS A 19 -3.72 50.39 -36.49
C HIS A 19 -3.36 48.99 -36.00
N LEU A 20 -2.33 48.35 -36.55
CA LEU A 20 -1.86 47.05 -36.09
C LEU A 20 -1.37 47.07 -34.64
N ALA A 21 -0.72 48.15 -34.25
CA ALA A 21 -0.28 48.33 -32.88
C ALA A 21 -1.45 48.52 -31.91
N ARG A 22 -2.53 49.18 -32.35
CA ARG A 22 -3.72 49.45 -31.54
C ARG A 22 -4.62 48.23 -31.39
N GLU A 23 -4.98 47.58 -32.49
CA GLU A 23 -5.99 46.49 -32.49
C GLU A 23 -5.35 45.10 -32.33
N TYR A 24 -4.15 44.90 -32.86
CA TYR A 24 -3.52 43.56 -32.96
C TYR A 24 -2.26 43.43 -32.08
N GLY A 25 -1.87 44.50 -31.37
CA GLY A 25 -0.71 44.51 -30.47
C GLY A 25 0.64 44.44 -31.20
N PHE A 26 0.73 44.93 -32.43
CA PHE A 26 2.01 45.05 -33.15
C PHE A 26 3.01 45.93 -32.36
N PRO A 27 4.30 45.54 -32.27
CA PRO A 27 5.23 46.12 -31.31
C PRO A 27 5.76 47.52 -31.66
N ALA A 28 5.35 48.13 -32.78
CA ALA A 28 5.81 49.45 -33.18
C ALA A 28 4.65 50.36 -33.59
N LYS A 29 4.63 51.58 -33.06
CA LYS A 29 3.67 52.66 -33.36
C LYS A 29 4.33 53.81 -34.12
N THR A 30 5.64 53.99 -33.95
CA THR A 30 6.42 55.06 -34.57
C THR A 30 7.49 54.52 -35.50
N ARG A 31 8.03 55.38 -36.37
CA ARG A 31 9.10 55.00 -37.30
C ARG A 31 10.33 54.48 -36.55
N SER A 32 10.72 55.17 -35.49
CA SER A 32 11.89 54.81 -34.68
C SER A 32 11.68 53.48 -33.95
N GLU A 33 10.46 53.21 -33.46
CA GLU A 33 10.12 51.90 -32.89
C GLU A 33 10.15 50.79 -33.95
N LEU A 34 9.71 51.07 -35.18
CA LEU A 34 9.82 50.10 -36.28
C LEU A 34 11.28 49.84 -36.66
N GLU A 35 12.10 50.88 -36.77
CA GLU A 35 13.54 50.77 -37.03
C GLU A 35 14.24 49.95 -35.92
N LEU A 36 13.92 50.24 -34.65
CA LEU A 36 14.41 49.47 -33.51
C LEU A 36 13.95 48.01 -33.58
N PHE A 37 12.67 47.77 -33.84
CA PHE A 37 12.10 46.44 -33.96
C PHE A 37 12.76 45.62 -35.07
N LEU A 38 12.94 46.19 -36.26
CA LEU A 38 13.62 45.53 -37.37
C LEU A 38 15.10 45.28 -37.06
N SER A 39 15.76 46.20 -36.34
CA SER A 39 17.19 46.06 -35.96
C SER A 39 17.47 44.88 -35.02
N MET A 40 16.45 44.37 -34.30
CA MET A 40 16.59 43.18 -33.46
C MET A 40 16.85 41.90 -34.28
N TYR A 41 16.50 41.88 -35.57
CA TYR A 41 16.72 40.74 -36.46
C TYR A 41 18.10 40.83 -37.11
N ARG A 42 19.01 39.91 -36.74
CA ARG A 42 20.41 39.88 -37.21
C ARG A 42 20.61 39.24 -38.59
N GLY A 43 19.64 39.40 -39.50
CA GLY A 43 19.67 38.79 -40.85
C GLY A 43 19.81 39.80 -41.98
N LYS A 44 20.32 39.33 -43.13
CA LYS A 44 20.20 40.01 -44.44
C LYS A 44 18.86 39.70 -45.13
N GLY A 45 17.95 39.02 -44.45
CA GLY A 45 16.66 38.58 -45.01
C GLY A 45 15.71 39.74 -45.30
N SER A 46 14.83 39.52 -46.26
CA SER A 46 13.73 40.40 -46.66
C SER A 46 12.44 40.15 -45.87
N THR A 47 12.43 39.20 -44.93
CA THR A 47 11.23 38.81 -44.17
C THR A 47 11.51 38.87 -42.68
N TYR A 48 10.68 39.62 -41.95
CA TYR A 48 10.76 39.80 -40.49
C TYR A 48 9.54 39.15 -39.84
N ARG A 49 9.73 38.40 -38.76
CA ARG A 49 8.66 37.60 -38.14
C ARG A 49 8.61 37.84 -36.65
N THR A 50 7.52 38.41 -36.15
CA THR A 50 7.26 38.53 -34.71
C THR A 50 6.00 37.80 -34.31
N SER A 51 5.90 37.44 -33.04
CA SER A 51 4.70 36.84 -32.48
C SER A 51 4.40 37.46 -31.14
N THR A 52 3.14 37.84 -30.96
CA THR A 52 2.55 38.22 -29.68
C THR A 52 1.80 37.02 -29.09
N THR A 53 1.11 37.24 -27.98
CA THR A 53 0.25 36.23 -27.35
C THR A 53 -0.86 35.76 -28.30
N HIS A 54 -1.46 36.67 -29.06
CA HIS A 54 -2.64 36.36 -29.88
C HIS A 54 -2.35 36.33 -31.39
N TRP A 55 -1.32 37.04 -31.84
CA TRP A 55 -1.07 37.29 -33.26
C TRP A 55 0.36 36.99 -33.67
N ARG A 56 0.55 36.52 -34.90
CA ARG A 56 1.85 36.44 -35.56
C ARG A 56 1.87 37.42 -36.71
N PHE A 57 2.92 38.23 -36.77
CA PHE A 57 3.14 39.20 -37.83
C PHE A 57 4.32 38.77 -38.70
N ILE A 58 4.17 38.89 -40.01
CA ILE A 58 5.25 38.68 -40.98
C ILE A 58 5.32 39.91 -41.88
N ILE A 59 6.48 40.56 -41.92
CA ILE A 59 6.71 41.78 -42.70
C ILE A 59 7.70 41.42 -43.79
N ASP A 60 7.25 41.50 -45.04
CA ASP A 60 8.07 41.29 -46.22
C ASP A 60 8.48 42.66 -46.79
N VAL A 61 9.78 42.87 -47.04
CA VAL A 61 10.36 44.17 -47.38
C VAL A 61 11.38 44.08 -48.50
N THR A 62 11.60 45.18 -49.19
CA THR A 62 12.77 45.40 -50.05
C THR A 62 13.81 46.23 -49.31
N ARG A 63 15.08 45.86 -49.45
CA ARG A 63 16.19 46.41 -48.67
C ARG A 63 17.37 46.72 -49.56
N ASP A 64 18.00 47.86 -49.31
CA ASP A 64 19.28 48.27 -49.86
C ASP A 64 20.28 48.42 -48.70
N ASP A 65 21.18 47.46 -48.56
CA ASP A 65 22.08 47.25 -47.42
C ASP A 65 21.42 47.38 -46.04
N LYS A 66 21.33 48.58 -45.46
CA LYS A 66 20.75 48.86 -44.13
C LYS A 66 19.48 49.71 -44.19
N ALA A 67 19.07 50.15 -45.38
CA ALA A 67 17.88 50.91 -45.62
C ALA A 67 16.75 49.99 -46.09
N ILE A 68 15.63 49.99 -45.38
CA ILE A 68 14.38 49.40 -45.85
C ILE A 68 13.80 50.37 -46.86
N VAL A 69 13.90 49.99 -48.13
CA VAL A 69 13.45 50.80 -49.28
C VAL A 69 11.93 50.83 -49.29
N ASN A 70 11.29 49.67 -49.12
CA ASN A 70 9.84 49.58 -49.02
C ASN A 70 9.37 48.34 -48.23
N ILE A 71 8.15 48.39 -47.68
CA ILE A 71 7.42 47.22 -47.17
C ILE A 71 6.49 46.74 -48.30
N ILE A 72 6.62 45.46 -48.64
CA ILE A 72 5.84 44.80 -49.70
C ILE A 72 4.51 44.32 -49.12
N ALA A 73 4.57 43.63 -47.98
CA ALA A 73 3.37 43.12 -47.34
C ALA A 73 3.54 42.99 -45.81
N ILE A 74 2.42 43.11 -45.10
CA ILE A 74 2.31 42.74 -43.69
C ILE A 74 1.25 41.65 -43.57
N THR A 75 1.67 40.44 -43.19
CA THR A 75 0.77 39.33 -42.88
C THR A 75 0.47 39.30 -41.39
N ILE A 76 -0.79 39.09 -41.02
CA ILE A 76 -1.25 38.92 -39.65
C ILE A 76 -1.97 37.58 -39.54
N ILE A 77 -1.60 36.75 -38.57
CA ILE A 77 -2.10 35.39 -38.39
C ILE A 77 -2.58 35.21 -36.95
N ALA A 78 -3.80 34.72 -36.76
CA ALA A 78 -4.32 34.38 -35.43
C ALA A 78 -3.64 33.09 -34.90
N ARG A 79 -3.17 33.08 -33.65
CA ARG A 79 -2.49 31.91 -33.04
C ARG A 79 -3.45 30.86 -32.49
N HIS A 80 -4.57 31.28 -31.90
CA HIS A 80 -5.43 30.40 -31.09
C HIS A 80 -6.83 30.15 -31.67
N LYS A 81 -7.15 30.70 -32.84
CA LYS A 81 -8.46 30.55 -33.50
C LYS A 81 -8.29 30.49 -35.03
N GLN A 82 -7.55 29.50 -35.52
CA GLN A 82 -7.52 29.23 -36.96
C GLN A 82 -8.74 28.38 -37.30
N ASP A 83 -9.75 28.97 -37.93
CA ASP A 83 -10.87 28.26 -38.53
C ASP A 83 -10.72 28.26 -40.07
N GLU A 84 -11.52 27.49 -40.81
CA GLU A 84 -11.44 27.46 -42.29
C GLU A 84 -11.63 28.85 -42.92
N ASN A 85 -12.27 29.79 -42.23
CA ASN A 85 -12.64 31.11 -42.70
C ASN A 85 -11.76 32.27 -42.19
N ASN A 86 -10.98 32.09 -41.12
CA ASN A 86 -10.29 33.14 -40.38
C ASN A 86 -8.87 32.70 -39.98
N ASN A 87 -7.99 32.55 -40.96
CA ASN A 87 -6.59 32.16 -40.69
C ASN A 87 -5.68 33.38 -40.54
N GLY A 88 -6.04 34.51 -41.17
CA GLY A 88 -5.28 35.75 -41.15
C GLY A 88 -5.61 36.66 -42.33
N ALA A 89 -4.88 37.77 -42.41
CA ALA A 89 -4.96 38.71 -43.53
C ALA A 89 -3.57 39.10 -44.00
N VAL A 90 -3.43 39.36 -45.30
CA VAL A 90 -2.25 39.96 -45.91
C VAL A 90 -2.60 41.38 -46.32
N ILE A 91 -1.87 42.34 -45.78
CA ILE A 91 -1.98 43.74 -46.16
C ILE A 91 -0.89 44.00 -47.18
N THR A 92 -1.27 44.49 -48.36
CA THR A 92 -0.36 44.78 -49.47
C THR A 92 -0.81 46.04 -50.19
N ARG A 93 0.00 46.55 -51.12
CA ARG A 93 -0.43 47.60 -52.04
C ARG A 93 -1.69 47.19 -52.81
N ALA A 94 -2.63 48.12 -52.97
CA ALA A 94 -3.74 47.98 -53.88
C ALA A 94 -3.24 48.02 -55.34
N CYS A 95 -3.96 47.37 -56.25
CA CYS A 95 -3.60 47.43 -57.65
C CYS A 95 -3.90 48.83 -58.21
N ASP A 96 -2.90 49.45 -58.83
CA ASP A 96 -3.07 50.76 -59.48
C ASP A 96 -3.93 50.68 -60.76
N VAL A 97 -4.11 49.49 -61.34
CA VAL A 97 -4.87 49.26 -62.60
C VAL A 97 -6.36 49.12 -62.34
N HIS A 98 -6.76 48.48 -61.24
CA HIS A 98 -8.16 48.22 -60.90
C HIS A 98 -8.45 48.68 -59.47
N PRO A 99 -8.91 49.94 -59.28
CA PRO A 99 -9.39 50.38 -57.97
C PRO A 99 -10.63 49.55 -57.61
N ASP A 100 -10.63 48.93 -56.43
CA ASP A 100 -11.70 48.04 -55.95
C ASP A 100 -12.79 48.89 -55.28
N PRO A 101 -13.97 49.08 -55.89
CA PRO A 101 -14.99 49.99 -55.37
C PRO A 101 -15.77 49.41 -54.17
N GLU A 102 -15.65 48.10 -53.90
CA GLU A 102 -16.41 47.38 -52.86
C GLU A 102 -15.57 46.96 -51.64
N GLY A 103 -14.29 47.34 -51.58
CA GLY A 103 -13.43 46.93 -50.48
C GLY A 103 -13.80 47.60 -49.15
N ASP A 104 -14.09 46.79 -48.14
CA ASP A 104 -14.41 47.16 -46.75
C ASP A 104 -13.64 48.40 -46.25
N GLU A 105 -14.30 49.28 -45.48
CA GLU A 105 -13.72 50.51 -44.87
C GLU A 105 -12.29 50.29 -44.33
N TYR A 106 -11.29 50.64 -45.14
CA TYR A 106 -9.91 50.28 -44.82
C TYR A 106 -9.29 51.23 -43.81
N VAL A 107 -8.67 50.64 -42.79
CA VAL A 107 -7.94 51.40 -41.79
C VAL A 107 -6.60 51.87 -42.35
N GLY A 108 -6.58 53.10 -42.83
CA GLY A 108 -5.42 53.97 -42.73
C GLY A 108 -4.74 54.42 -44.01
N ALA A 109 -4.86 53.72 -45.15
CA ALA A 109 -4.14 54.11 -46.36
C ALA A 109 -4.90 53.72 -47.64
N PRO A 110 -5.28 54.68 -48.52
CA PRO A 110 -6.10 54.40 -49.71
C PRO A 110 -5.39 53.54 -50.77
N HIS A 111 -4.07 53.37 -50.64
CA HIS A 111 -3.23 52.62 -51.55
C HIS A 111 -2.83 51.24 -51.01
N LEU A 112 -3.39 50.81 -49.87
CA LEU A 112 -3.17 49.48 -49.28
C LEU A 112 -4.50 48.72 -49.19
N ARG A 113 -4.44 47.40 -49.38
CA ARG A 113 -5.58 46.49 -49.39
C ARG A 113 -5.36 45.37 -48.37
N TRP A 114 -6.41 45.05 -47.62
CA TRP A 114 -6.43 43.85 -46.78
C TRP A 114 -7.00 42.68 -47.57
N ILE A 115 -6.28 41.57 -47.60
CA ILE A 115 -6.64 40.37 -48.34
C ILE A 115 -6.75 39.24 -47.33
N THR A 116 -7.98 38.84 -47.02
CA THR A 116 -8.25 37.73 -46.10
C THR A 116 -7.79 36.41 -46.71
N VAL A 117 -6.99 35.65 -45.97
CA VAL A 117 -6.44 34.37 -46.43
C VAL A 117 -7.14 33.23 -45.69
N LYS A 118 -7.76 32.32 -46.44
CA LYS A 118 -8.56 31.18 -45.93
C LYS A 118 -7.89 29.84 -46.23
N SER A 119 -7.97 28.89 -45.30
CA SER A 119 -7.51 27.51 -45.47
C SER A 119 -8.55 26.73 -46.30
N GLY A 120 -8.15 26.20 -47.46
CA GLY A 120 -9.07 25.45 -48.35
C GLY A 120 -9.90 26.31 -49.30
N GLY A 121 -9.66 27.63 -49.32
CA GLY A 121 -10.31 28.57 -50.24
C GLY A 121 -9.76 28.56 -51.66
N GLU A 122 -10.44 29.29 -52.56
CA GLU A 122 -9.97 29.51 -53.93
C GLU A 122 -8.60 30.19 -53.91
N THR A 123 -7.72 29.78 -54.82
CA THR A 123 -6.41 30.41 -54.99
C THR A 123 -6.62 31.90 -55.26
N TYR A 124 -5.95 32.76 -54.49
CA TYR A 124 -5.94 34.21 -54.72
C TYR A 124 -5.74 34.51 -56.22
N ARG A 125 -6.68 35.24 -56.80
CA ARG A 125 -6.58 35.82 -58.14
C ARG A 125 -6.47 37.32 -57.98
N HIS A 126 -5.36 37.86 -58.44
CA HIS A 126 -5.17 39.29 -58.56
C HIS A 126 -6.14 39.85 -59.61
N CYS A 127 -6.59 41.09 -59.49
CA CYS A 127 -7.53 41.70 -60.45
C CYS A 127 -6.98 41.71 -61.88
N CYS A 128 -5.67 41.93 -62.05
CA CYS A 128 -4.97 41.83 -63.34
C CYS A 128 -4.84 40.40 -63.90
N ASP A 129 -5.09 39.35 -63.11
CA ASP A 129 -5.03 37.97 -63.62
C ASP A 129 -6.17 37.69 -64.62
N LYS A 130 -7.22 38.53 -64.65
CA LYS A 130 -8.28 38.48 -65.67
C LYS A 130 -7.82 38.97 -67.05
N GLU A 131 -6.76 39.79 -67.10
CA GLU A 131 -6.24 40.39 -68.34
C GLU A 131 -5.01 39.63 -68.88
N CYS A 132 -4.35 38.85 -68.03
CA CYS A 132 -3.25 37.97 -68.43
C CYS A 132 -3.75 36.59 -68.86
N SER A 133 -4.24 36.47 -70.10
CA SER A 133 -4.59 35.20 -70.75
C SER A 133 -3.33 34.39 -71.15
N GLY A 134 -2.58 33.90 -70.16
CA GLY A 134 -1.44 33.01 -70.38
C GLY A 134 -1.85 31.53 -70.50
N PRO A 135 -1.10 30.69 -71.22
CA PRO A 135 -1.42 29.28 -71.46
C PRO A 135 -1.41 28.37 -70.20
N GLU A 136 -1.05 28.89 -69.02
CA GLU A 136 -1.02 28.13 -67.76
C GLU A 136 -2.39 28.01 -67.04
N GLN A 137 -3.47 28.55 -67.61
CA GLN A 137 -4.80 28.59 -66.95
C GLN A 137 -5.52 27.24 -66.79
N LEU A 138 -4.94 26.11 -67.21
CA LEU A 138 -5.63 24.81 -67.28
C LEU A 138 -5.23 23.77 -66.22
N VAL A 139 -4.43 24.11 -65.21
CA VAL A 139 -4.09 23.13 -64.15
C VAL A 139 -5.16 23.13 -63.04
N ALA A 140 -5.72 21.95 -62.80
CA ALA A 140 -6.83 21.68 -61.89
C ALA A 140 -6.65 22.28 -60.49
N LYS A 141 -7.79 22.74 -59.92
CA LYS A 141 -7.98 23.32 -58.58
C LYS A 141 -7.43 22.41 -57.47
N THR A 142 -6.13 22.47 -57.23
CA THR A 142 -5.55 21.96 -55.99
C THR A 142 -5.92 22.93 -54.87
N ARG A 143 -6.57 22.42 -53.81
CA ARG A 143 -6.85 23.20 -52.59
C ARG A 143 -5.53 23.78 -52.10
N ALA A 144 -5.33 25.08 -52.28
CA ALA A 144 -4.16 25.76 -51.74
C ALA A 144 -4.32 25.89 -50.24
N ASN A 145 -3.28 25.50 -49.49
CA ASN A 145 -3.21 25.86 -48.08
C ASN A 145 -3.05 27.38 -47.95
N TRP A 146 -3.41 27.94 -46.79
CA TRP A 146 -3.38 29.37 -46.57
C TRP A 146 -1.98 29.98 -46.81
N GLU A 147 -0.90 29.24 -46.51
CA GLU A 147 0.47 29.69 -46.75
C GLU A 147 0.77 29.86 -48.24
N THR A 148 0.30 28.94 -49.10
CA THR A 148 0.43 29.06 -50.56
C THR A 148 -0.32 30.29 -51.06
N THR A 149 -1.54 30.54 -50.57
CA THR A 149 -2.33 31.71 -50.95
C THR A 149 -1.65 33.00 -50.51
N ARG A 150 -1.14 33.06 -49.27
CA ARG A 150 -0.33 34.17 -48.76
C ARG A 150 0.88 34.45 -49.66
N LEU A 151 1.66 33.42 -49.99
CA LEU A 151 2.86 33.57 -50.81
C LEU A 151 2.53 34.09 -52.22
N ARG A 152 1.41 33.66 -52.82
CA ARG A 152 0.95 34.21 -54.11
C ARG A 152 0.58 35.69 -54.02
N VAL A 153 -0.10 36.11 -52.94
CA VAL A 153 -0.38 37.54 -52.71
C VAL A 153 0.91 38.34 -52.62
N ILE A 154 1.89 37.86 -51.85
CA ILE A 154 3.18 38.53 -51.67
C ILE A 154 3.98 38.56 -52.97
N GLN A 155 3.98 37.48 -53.74
CA GLN A 155 4.65 37.44 -55.04
C GLN A 155 4.07 38.50 -55.98
N LYS A 156 2.74 38.60 -56.07
CA LYS A 156 2.08 39.62 -56.89
C LYS A 156 2.33 41.04 -56.39
N ALA A 157 2.36 41.24 -55.08
CA ALA A 157 2.75 42.52 -54.48
C ALA A 157 4.18 42.92 -54.86
N TYR A 158 5.10 41.95 -54.88
CA TYR A 158 6.49 42.17 -55.27
C TYR A 158 6.60 42.53 -56.76
N GLU A 159 5.89 41.82 -57.63
CA GLU A 159 5.81 42.13 -59.07
C GLU A 159 5.33 43.57 -59.30
N GLN A 160 4.29 44.00 -58.59
CA GLN A 160 3.78 45.38 -58.68
C GLN A 160 4.79 46.42 -58.21
N GLU A 161 5.51 46.16 -57.13
CA GLU A 161 6.47 47.13 -56.61
C GLU A 161 7.71 47.25 -57.52
N VAL A 162 8.12 46.15 -58.16
CA VAL A 162 9.18 46.17 -59.18
C VAL A 162 8.73 47.00 -60.39
N LEU A 163 7.51 46.79 -60.88
CA LEU A 163 6.96 47.56 -62.00
C LEU A 163 6.85 49.06 -61.67
N ALA A 164 6.35 49.40 -60.48
CA ALA A 164 6.27 50.80 -60.03
C ALA A 164 7.65 51.45 -59.87
N SER A 165 8.65 50.70 -59.41
CA SER A 165 10.03 51.17 -59.29
C SER A 165 10.65 51.43 -60.67
N TYR A 166 10.37 50.55 -61.64
CA TYR A 166 10.85 50.72 -63.02
C TYR A 166 10.22 51.93 -63.70
N ALA A 167 8.91 52.15 -63.53
CA ALA A 167 8.23 53.35 -64.02
C ALA A 167 8.81 54.64 -63.41
N SER A 168 9.07 54.63 -62.10
CA SER A 168 9.70 55.77 -61.40
C SER A 168 11.12 56.06 -61.91
N PHE A 169 11.90 55.01 -62.20
CA PHE A 169 13.24 55.13 -62.76
C PHE A 169 13.24 55.75 -64.16
N GLN A 170 12.28 55.37 -65.02
CA GLN A 170 12.13 55.96 -66.35
C GLN A 170 11.83 57.45 -66.29
N ILE A 171 10.93 57.87 -65.39
CA ILE A 171 10.60 59.29 -65.17
C ILE A 171 11.86 60.07 -64.76
N LEU A 172 12.63 59.55 -63.80
CA LEU A 172 13.87 60.20 -63.35
C LEU A 172 14.97 60.25 -64.43
N GLN A 173 15.03 59.26 -65.33
CA GLN A 173 15.95 59.31 -66.46
C GLN A 173 15.58 60.42 -67.45
N MET A 174 14.29 60.60 -67.73
CA MET A 174 13.80 61.69 -68.58
C MET A 174 14.13 63.06 -67.98
N GLU A 175 13.86 63.25 -66.69
CA GLU A 175 14.17 64.51 -65.97
C GLU A 175 15.68 64.81 -65.97
N LYS A 176 16.53 63.79 -65.77
CA LYS A 176 17.99 63.96 -65.83
C LYS A 176 18.46 64.39 -67.22
N GLN A 177 17.86 63.85 -68.27
CA GLN A 177 18.21 64.17 -69.65
C GLN A 177 17.84 65.62 -69.99
N GLU A 178 16.65 66.07 -69.57
CA GLU A 178 16.19 67.47 -69.68
C GLU A 178 17.11 68.48 -68.96
N LEU A 179 17.64 68.09 -67.79
CA LEU A 179 18.63 68.87 -67.02
C LEU A 179 20.03 68.91 -67.67
N THR A 180 20.38 67.90 -68.45
CA THR A 180 21.69 67.83 -69.11
C THR A 180 21.70 68.67 -70.39
N GLU A 181 20.58 68.69 -71.12
CA GLU A 181 20.39 69.50 -72.32
C GLU A 181 20.35 71.02 -72.03
N THR A 182 20.01 71.42 -70.80
CA THR A 182 20.00 72.84 -70.37
C THR A 182 21.39 73.39 -69.97
N LEU A 183 22.40 72.53 -69.81
CA LEU A 183 23.74 72.91 -69.33
C LEU A 183 24.79 73.13 -70.45
N GLU A 184 24.53 72.70 -71.69
CA GLU A 184 25.52 72.72 -72.79
C GLU A 184 25.50 73.97 -73.70
N GLY A 185 24.72 75.00 -73.37
CA GLY A 185 24.56 76.19 -74.23
C GLY A 185 25.19 77.47 -73.68
N LYS A 186 26.49 77.71 -73.92
CA LYS A 186 27.11 79.06 -74.06
C LYS A 186 28.63 78.98 -74.30
N ASP A 187 29.07 79.36 -75.50
CA ASP A 187 30.41 79.89 -75.80
C ASP A 187 30.34 80.76 -77.06
N SER A 188 30.99 81.93 -77.06
CA SER A 188 31.40 82.60 -78.31
C SER A 188 32.52 83.61 -78.07
N ASP A 189 33.35 83.73 -79.10
CA ASP A 189 34.77 84.05 -79.12
C ASP A 189 35.03 85.27 -80.04
N GLY A 190 36.18 85.95 -79.91
CA GLY A 190 36.70 86.80 -81.01
C GLY A 190 37.53 88.05 -80.66
N SER A 191 38.76 88.14 -81.23
CA SER A 191 39.38 89.35 -81.85
C SER A 191 40.91 89.20 -81.98
N LEU A 192 41.46 89.58 -83.14
CA LEU A 192 42.78 89.15 -83.63
C LEU A 192 43.97 90.11 -83.38
N SER A 193 43.73 91.33 -82.88
CA SER A 193 44.79 92.20 -82.31
C SER A 193 44.98 91.91 -80.82
N ASP A 194 43.88 91.53 -80.18
CA ASP A 194 43.85 90.81 -78.91
C ASP A 194 44.62 89.49 -79.01
N LEU A 195 44.63 88.81 -80.18
CA LEU A 195 45.40 87.57 -80.39
C LEU A 195 46.92 87.75 -80.28
N GLN A 196 47.46 88.94 -80.51
CA GLN A 196 48.92 89.16 -80.51
C GLN A 196 49.44 89.57 -79.12
N MET A 197 48.67 90.39 -78.38
CA MET A 197 48.78 90.52 -76.92
C MET A 197 48.51 89.18 -76.24
N LYS A 198 47.50 88.42 -76.69
CA LYS A 198 47.26 87.05 -76.27
C LYS A 198 48.41 86.15 -76.67
N VAL A 199 49.17 86.34 -77.74
CA VAL A 199 50.32 85.46 -78.05
C VAL A 199 51.47 85.72 -77.08
N GLN A 200 51.78 86.96 -76.71
CA GLN A 200 52.76 87.26 -75.66
C GLN A 200 52.26 86.87 -74.27
N GLN A 201 50.98 87.13 -73.98
CA GLN A 201 50.31 86.65 -72.78
C GLN A 201 50.28 85.12 -72.77
N LEU A 202 50.06 84.45 -73.91
CA LEU A 202 50.08 83.00 -74.08
C LEU A 202 51.49 82.46 -73.94
N GLU A 203 52.55 83.15 -74.36
CA GLU A 203 53.93 82.75 -74.09
C GLU A 203 54.27 82.86 -72.60
N THR A 204 53.83 83.94 -71.96
CA THR A 204 53.98 84.13 -70.50
C THR A 204 53.15 83.10 -69.74
N ASP A 205 51.93 82.84 -70.18
CA ASP A 205 51.01 81.82 -69.69
C ASP A 205 51.51 80.42 -70.05
N LEU A 206 52.32 80.23 -71.11
CA LEU A 206 52.94 78.95 -71.47
C LEU A 206 54.13 78.66 -70.56
N ILE A 207 54.90 79.68 -70.20
CA ILE A 207 55.97 79.59 -69.20
C ILE A 207 55.36 79.35 -67.82
N ALA A 208 54.32 80.10 -67.45
CA ALA A 208 53.55 79.90 -66.23
C ALA A 208 52.87 78.52 -66.22
N ASN A 209 52.30 78.06 -67.34
CA ASN A 209 51.73 76.72 -67.49
C ASN A 209 52.80 75.65 -67.45
N LYS A 210 54.01 75.87 -67.97
CA LYS A 210 55.12 74.92 -67.83
C LYS A 210 55.53 74.79 -66.36
N GLN A 211 55.62 75.90 -65.63
CA GLN A 211 55.93 75.89 -64.21
C GLN A 211 54.78 75.29 -63.37
N ALA A 212 53.53 75.61 -63.70
CA ALA A 212 52.33 75.05 -63.08
C ALA A 212 52.18 73.56 -63.41
N ALA A 213 52.49 73.13 -64.63
CA ALA A 213 52.52 71.73 -65.04
C ALA A 213 53.64 70.97 -64.33
N LYS A 214 54.80 71.60 -64.09
CA LYS A 214 55.89 71.00 -63.30
C LYS A 214 55.49 70.84 -61.83
N LYS A 215 54.94 71.88 -61.20
CA LYS A 215 54.36 71.81 -59.84
C LYS A 215 53.22 70.80 -59.75
N SER A 216 52.34 70.75 -60.75
CA SER A 216 51.24 69.80 -60.87
C SER A 216 51.79 68.37 -60.99
N LYS A 217 52.81 68.13 -61.81
CA LYS A 217 53.48 66.83 -61.96
C LYS A 217 54.14 66.38 -60.65
N ASP A 218 54.79 67.27 -59.92
CA ASP A 218 55.38 66.95 -58.61
C ASP A 218 54.29 66.69 -57.55
N SER A 219 53.20 67.45 -57.56
CA SER A 219 52.05 67.22 -56.69
C SER A 219 51.31 65.91 -57.02
N ALA A 220 51.22 65.55 -58.31
CA ALA A 220 50.64 64.29 -58.77
C ALA A 220 51.53 63.11 -58.40
N LYS A 221 52.87 63.27 -58.46
CA LYS A 221 53.83 62.26 -57.99
C LYS A 221 53.73 62.05 -56.47
N LYS A 222 53.57 63.14 -55.70
CA LYS A 222 53.32 63.08 -54.26
C LYS A 222 51.99 62.38 -53.93
N ARG A 223 50.89 62.79 -54.58
CA ARG A 223 49.58 62.14 -54.44
C ARG A 223 49.62 60.66 -54.83
N LYS A 224 50.38 60.29 -55.86
CA LYS A 224 50.56 58.89 -56.29
C LYS A 224 51.29 58.05 -55.24
N MET A 225 52.30 58.61 -54.56
CA MET A 225 52.93 57.94 -53.41
C MET A 225 51.97 57.81 -52.24
N GLU A 226 51.23 58.88 -51.88
CA GLU A 226 50.21 58.83 -50.83
C GLU A 226 49.10 57.82 -51.12
N LEU A 227 48.67 57.69 -52.38
CA LEU A 227 47.71 56.67 -52.82
C LEU A 227 48.29 55.25 -52.72
N ALA A 228 49.56 55.06 -53.05
CA ALA A 228 50.22 53.76 -52.91
C ALA A 228 50.40 53.37 -51.43
N GLU A 229 50.68 54.33 -50.55
CA GLU A 229 50.74 54.15 -49.09
C GLU A 229 49.34 53.78 -48.53
N SER A 230 48.32 54.53 -48.93
CA SER A 230 46.92 54.28 -48.55
C SER A 230 46.43 52.91 -49.06
N ALA A 231 46.79 52.52 -50.29
CA ALA A 231 46.46 51.20 -50.82
C ALA A 231 47.08 50.06 -49.99
N LYS A 232 48.33 50.22 -49.51
CA LYS A 232 48.95 49.26 -48.59
C LYS A 232 48.24 49.20 -47.24
N GLN A 233 47.80 50.33 -46.70
CA GLN A 233 47.02 50.37 -45.46
C GLN A 233 45.66 49.69 -45.62
N VAL A 234 44.95 49.94 -46.73
CA VAL A 234 43.67 49.28 -47.03
C VAL A 234 43.84 47.78 -47.14
N GLU A 235 44.90 47.31 -47.80
CA GLU A 235 45.19 45.87 -47.89
C GLU A 235 45.50 45.24 -46.52
N SER A 236 46.28 45.92 -45.67
CA SER A 236 46.54 45.47 -44.30
C SER A 236 45.25 45.40 -43.46
N LEU A 237 44.37 46.40 -43.57
CA LEU A 237 43.07 46.41 -42.90
C LEU A 237 42.15 45.30 -43.42
N ARG A 238 42.19 44.99 -44.72
CA ARG A 238 41.43 43.90 -45.31
C ARG A 238 41.86 42.54 -44.75
N GLN A 239 43.17 42.29 -44.65
CA GLN A 239 43.70 41.06 -44.06
C GLN A 239 43.31 40.93 -42.57
N ALA A 240 43.35 42.04 -41.82
CA ALA A 240 42.89 42.05 -40.43
C ALA A 240 41.37 41.76 -40.32
N LEU A 241 40.56 42.29 -41.24
CA LEU A 241 39.12 42.01 -41.29
C LEU A 241 38.85 40.52 -41.57
N GLU A 242 39.55 39.93 -42.54
CA GLU A 242 39.42 38.50 -42.88
C GLU A 242 39.81 37.61 -41.68
N ALA A 243 40.85 37.98 -40.92
CA ALA A 243 41.23 37.28 -39.69
C ALA A 243 40.14 37.35 -38.61
N VAL A 244 39.56 38.54 -38.38
CA VAL A 244 38.46 38.73 -37.42
C VAL A 244 37.20 37.98 -37.87
N GLU A 245 36.89 37.94 -39.16
CA GLU A 245 35.77 37.16 -39.69
C GLU A 245 35.98 35.66 -39.49
N ALA A 246 37.21 35.16 -39.64
CA ALA A 246 37.55 33.77 -39.37
C ALA A 246 37.38 33.44 -37.87
N GLU A 247 37.86 34.30 -36.98
CA GLU A 247 37.68 34.14 -35.52
C GLU A 247 36.20 34.23 -35.11
N ASN A 248 35.42 35.09 -35.74
CA ASN A 248 33.99 35.18 -35.45
C ASN A 248 33.24 33.91 -35.91
N LYS A 249 33.66 33.30 -37.03
CA LYS A 249 33.12 32.00 -37.46
C LYS A 249 33.42 30.90 -36.44
N THR A 250 34.64 30.83 -35.90
CA THR A 250 34.99 29.83 -34.88
C THR A 250 34.27 30.10 -33.55
N LEU A 251 34.09 31.36 -33.15
CA LEU A 251 33.31 31.70 -31.97
C LEU A 251 31.82 31.31 -32.12
N VAL A 252 31.25 31.45 -33.31
CA VAL A 252 29.88 31.01 -33.60
C VAL A 252 29.77 29.49 -33.52
N THR A 253 30.75 28.73 -34.03
CA THR A 253 30.73 27.25 -33.90
C THR A 253 30.85 26.82 -32.44
N VAL A 254 31.79 27.38 -31.68
CA VAL A 254 31.97 27.10 -30.24
C VAL A 254 30.70 27.46 -29.46
N LYS A 255 30.06 28.59 -29.78
CA LYS A 255 28.80 28.98 -29.14
C LYS A 255 27.68 27.97 -29.41
N ASN A 256 27.57 27.45 -30.63
CA ASN A 256 26.56 26.45 -30.99
C ASN A 256 26.83 25.12 -30.29
N GLU A 257 28.09 24.68 -30.20
CA GLU A 257 28.49 23.49 -29.45
C GLU A 257 28.18 23.64 -27.96
N LEU A 258 28.45 24.81 -27.38
CA LEU A 258 28.13 25.10 -25.98
C LEU A 258 26.60 25.07 -25.76
N ALA A 259 25.81 25.60 -26.68
CA ALA A 259 24.35 25.54 -26.59
C ALA A 259 23.85 24.08 -26.61
N LEU A 260 24.40 23.25 -27.49
CA LEU A 260 24.08 21.81 -27.53
C LEU A 260 24.49 21.09 -26.23
N ALA A 261 25.65 21.42 -25.67
CA ALA A 261 26.11 20.85 -24.40
C ALA A 261 25.23 21.27 -23.22
N VAL A 262 24.78 22.52 -23.19
CA VAL A 262 23.84 23.03 -22.18
C VAL A 262 22.48 22.33 -22.28
N ASP A 263 21.97 22.15 -23.50
CA ASP A 263 20.71 21.41 -23.73
C ASP A 263 20.83 19.93 -23.34
N ALA A 264 21.97 19.29 -23.63
CA ALA A 264 22.25 17.92 -23.20
C ALA A 264 22.27 17.80 -21.67
N ASN A 265 22.99 18.71 -20.98
CA ASN A 265 23.01 18.77 -19.52
C ASN A 265 21.62 19.01 -18.93
N ARG A 266 20.79 19.84 -19.57
CA ARG A 266 19.41 20.06 -19.14
C ARG A 266 18.59 18.77 -19.20
N ARG A 267 18.68 18.02 -20.29
CA ARG A 267 17.99 16.72 -20.43
C ARG A 267 18.47 15.71 -19.40
N THR A 268 19.77 15.64 -19.14
CA THR A 268 20.31 14.76 -18.09
C THR A 268 19.81 15.17 -16.71
N LYS A 269 19.73 16.48 -16.42
CA LYS A 269 19.14 16.97 -15.17
C LYS A 269 17.66 16.61 -15.06
N ASP A 270 16.88 16.77 -16.12
CA ASP A 270 15.46 16.43 -16.15
C ASP A 270 15.25 14.91 -15.93
N ALA A 271 16.11 14.07 -16.53
CA ALA A 271 16.10 12.63 -16.31
C ALA A 271 16.44 12.24 -14.86
N LEU A 272 17.51 12.82 -14.29
CA LEU A 272 17.88 12.59 -12.90
C LEU A 272 16.79 13.06 -11.93
N GLN A 273 16.11 14.18 -12.23
CA GLN A 273 14.99 14.66 -11.43
C GLN A 273 13.82 13.66 -11.46
N SER A 274 13.51 13.09 -12.64
CA SER A 274 12.52 12.03 -12.76
C SER A 274 12.90 10.80 -11.94
N ASP A 275 14.16 10.36 -11.99
CA ASP A 275 14.64 9.23 -11.21
C ASP A 275 14.57 9.49 -9.70
N ILE A 276 14.91 10.70 -9.25
CA ILE A 276 14.74 11.12 -7.85
C ILE A 276 13.28 11.00 -7.43
N THR A 277 12.34 11.47 -8.25
CA THR A 277 10.90 11.36 -7.91
C THR A 277 10.42 9.91 -7.86
N ASN A 278 10.91 9.05 -8.76
CA ASN A 278 10.59 7.62 -8.76
C ASN A 278 11.14 6.91 -7.51
N LEU A 279 12.38 7.22 -7.13
CA LEU A 279 13.01 6.68 -5.91
C LEU A 279 12.31 7.17 -4.64
N GLN A 280 11.86 8.43 -4.59
CA GLN A 280 11.07 8.94 -3.48
C GLN A 280 9.74 8.20 -3.35
N HIS A 281 9.06 7.92 -4.46
CA HIS A 281 7.82 7.15 -4.44
C HIS A 281 8.06 5.70 -3.99
N ALA A 282 9.09 5.03 -4.51
CA ALA A 282 9.46 3.67 -4.09
C ALA A 282 9.79 3.60 -2.59
N ASN A 283 10.52 4.58 -2.06
CA ASN A 283 10.81 4.66 -0.62
C ASN A 283 9.56 4.89 0.23
N ALA A 284 8.59 5.69 -0.24
CA ALA A 284 7.32 5.87 0.45
C ALA A 284 6.54 4.55 0.53
N THR A 285 6.47 3.80 -0.58
CA THR A 285 5.83 2.47 -0.62
C THR A 285 6.53 1.47 0.29
N LEU A 286 7.86 1.42 0.28
CA LEU A 286 8.62 0.54 1.19
C LEU A 286 8.39 0.88 2.65
N LYS A 287 8.28 2.17 2.98
CA LYS A 287 7.96 2.62 4.34
C LYS A 287 6.57 2.16 4.77
N GLU A 288 5.56 2.32 3.92
CA GLU A 288 4.19 1.85 4.20
C GLU A 288 4.13 0.33 4.39
N GLN A 289 4.85 -0.43 3.57
CA GLN A 289 4.98 -1.89 3.73
C GLN A 289 5.65 -2.28 5.05
N ASN A 290 6.68 -1.53 5.47
CA ASN A 290 7.35 -1.78 6.74
C ASN A 290 6.43 -1.46 7.92
N ASP A 291 5.66 -0.37 7.86
CA ASP A 291 4.69 0.00 8.89
C ASP A 291 3.57 -1.04 9.01
N GLU A 292 3.13 -1.66 7.90
CA GLU A 292 2.18 -2.80 7.91
C GLU A 292 2.81 -4.06 8.53
N LEU A 293 4.06 -4.37 8.20
CA LEU A 293 4.79 -5.49 8.81
C LEU A 293 4.98 -5.31 10.32
N VAL A 294 5.22 -4.09 10.79
CA VAL A 294 5.30 -3.78 12.22
C VAL A 294 3.93 -4.00 12.88
N ARG A 295 2.85 -3.49 12.30
CA ARG A 295 1.49 -3.68 12.84
C ARG A 295 1.10 -5.15 12.92
N THR A 296 1.33 -5.93 11.86
CA THR A 296 1.05 -7.37 11.84
C THR A 296 1.89 -8.14 12.86
N LYS A 297 3.17 -7.77 13.04
CA LYS A 297 4.02 -8.35 14.10
C LYS A 297 3.47 -8.07 15.50
N GLU A 298 3.03 -6.84 15.77
CA GLU A 298 2.45 -6.46 17.07
C GLU A 298 1.16 -7.24 17.35
N THR A 299 0.28 -7.39 16.35
CA THR A 299 -0.93 -8.23 16.46
C THR A 299 -0.58 -9.69 16.80
N LEU A 300 0.35 -10.30 16.05
CA LEU A 300 0.78 -11.68 16.29
C LEU A 300 1.42 -11.87 17.67
N GLN A 301 2.13 -10.85 18.17
CA GLN A 301 2.69 -10.87 19.53
C GLN A 301 1.59 -10.83 20.60
N SER A 302 0.54 -10.03 20.40
CA SER A 302 -0.63 -10.01 21.28
C SER A 302 -1.34 -11.37 21.28
N GLU A 303 -1.62 -11.93 20.11
CA GLU A 303 -2.27 -13.25 19.97
C GLU A 303 -1.43 -14.37 20.63
N MET A 304 -0.11 -14.34 20.48
CA MET A 304 0.77 -15.29 21.17
C MET A 304 0.71 -15.15 22.69
N LYS A 305 0.58 -13.93 23.20
CA LYS A 305 0.42 -13.69 24.64
C LYS A 305 -0.91 -14.25 25.15
N ASP A 306 -2.00 -13.97 24.45
CA ASP A 306 -3.34 -14.46 24.80
C ASP A 306 -3.40 -16.00 24.77
N LEU A 307 -2.78 -16.63 23.75
CA LEU A 307 -2.64 -18.09 23.68
C LEU A 307 -1.80 -18.64 24.83
N HIS A 308 -0.75 -17.95 25.25
CA HIS A 308 0.07 -18.37 26.38
C HIS A 308 -0.72 -18.33 27.70
N GLU A 309 -1.47 -17.25 27.92
CA GLU A 309 -2.36 -17.09 29.08
C GLU A 309 -3.45 -18.16 29.09
N SER A 310 -4.13 -18.38 27.96
CA SER A 310 -5.14 -19.44 27.81
C SER A 310 -4.56 -20.82 28.10
N ASN A 311 -3.37 -21.14 27.57
CA ASN A 311 -2.72 -22.42 27.84
C ASN A 311 -2.32 -22.57 29.32
N ALA A 312 -1.91 -21.49 29.99
CA ALA A 312 -1.66 -21.52 31.44
C ALA A 312 -2.94 -21.82 32.22
N THR A 313 -4.08 -21.21 31.86
CA THR A 313 -5.38 -21.51 32.50
C THR A 313 -5.81 -22.96 32.28
N LEU A 314 -5.65 -23.51 31.07
CA LEU A 314 -5.97 -24.90 30.76
C LEU A 314 -5.08 -25.88 31.55
N LYS A 315 -3.80 -25.55 31.75
CA LYS A 315 -2.91 -26.35 32.61
C LYS A 315 -3.38 -26.37 34.06
N GLU A 316 -3.79 -25.23 34.60
CA GLU A 316 -4.31 -25.16 35.98
C GLU A 316 -5.61 -25.95 36.12
N GLN A 317 -6.53 -25.82 35.15
CA GLN A 317 -7.76 -26.61 35.12
C GLN A 317 -7.46 -28.12 35.04
N ASN A 318 -6.51 -28.55 34.22
CA ASN A 318 -6.08 -29.95 34.16
C ASN A 318 -5.47 -30.43 35.48
N ALA A 319 -4.70 -29.59 36.17
CA ALA A 319 -4.15 -29.92 37.48
C ALA A 319 -5.25 -30.05 38.55
N GLU A 320 -6.26 -29.18 38.54
CA GLU A 320 -7.43 -29.27 39.42
C GLU A 320 -8.28 -30.51 39.13
N MET A 321 -8.54 -30.81 37.86
CA MET A 321 -9.19 -32.07 37.46
C MET A 321 -8.39 -33.30 37.92
N GLY A 322 -7.06 -33.25 37.83
CA GLY A 322 -6.19 -34.30 38.36
C GLY A 322 -6.32 -34.48 39.88
N ARG A 323 -6.34 -33.37 40.64
CA ARG A 323 -6.52 -33.38 42.10
C ARG A 323 -7.89 -33.93 42.51
N THR A 324 -8.96 -33.47 41.86
CA THR A 324 -10.33 -33.93 42.12
C THR A 324 -10.50 -35.42 41.78
N ALA A 325 -9.94 -35.88 40.66
CA ALA A 325 -9.94 -37.29 40.29
C ALA A 325 -9.22 -38.16 41.33
N LEU A 326 -8.05 -37.71 41.82
CA LEU A 326 -7.32 -38.41 42.89
C LEU A 326 -8.14 -38.47 44.19
N ASN A 327 -8.75 -37.35 44.59
CA ASN A 327 -9.61 -37.30 45.79
C ASN A 327 -10.83 -38.25 45.67
N LEU A 328 -11.48 -38.28 44.52
CA LEU A 328 -12.58 -39.20 44.25
C LEU A 328 -12.11 -40.65 44.28
N GLN A 329 -10.94 -40.95 43.70
CA GLN A 329 -10.34 -42.28 43.76
C GLN A 329 -10.08 -42.70 45.22
N THR A 330 -9.50 -41.84 46.05
CA THR A 330 -9.31 -42.10 47.49
C THR A 330 -10.63 -42.31 48.23
N LYS A 331 -11.69 -41.56 47.87
CA LYS A 331 -13.02 -41.75 48.47
C LYS A 331 -13.62 -43.10 48.06
N VAL A 332 -13.46 -43.51 46.80
CA VAL A 332 -13.92 -44.81 46.29
C VAL A 332 -13.20 -45.96 46.99
N THR A 333 -11.87 -45.88 47.17
CA THR A 333 -11.12 -46.93 47.87
C THR A 333 -11.55 -47.04 49.34
N ARG A 334 -11.73 -45.90 50.04
CA ARG A 334 -12.27 -45.88 51.42
C ARG A 334 -13.66 -46.51 51.49
N LEU A 335 -14.61 -46.07 50.66
CA LEU A 335 -15.97 -46.62 50.64
C LEU A 335 -15.97 -48.12 50.30
N SER A 336 -15.07 -48.57 49.43
CA SER A 336 -14.91 -50.00 49.15
C SER A 336 -14.45 -50.78 50.39
N SER A 337 -13.50 -50.23 51.17
CA SER A 337 -13.06 -50.86 52.43
C SER A 337 -14.16 -50.86 53.50
N GLU A 338 -14.91 -49.77 53.65
CA GLU A 338 -16.05 -49.69 54.57
C GLU A 338 -17.15 -50.67 54.19
N LYS A 339 -17.47 -50.78 52.89
CA LYS A 339 -18.42 -51.77 52.38
C LYS A 339 -17.97 -53.19 52.70
N GLN A 340 -16.68 -53.49 52.56
CA GLN A 340 -16.14 -54.80 52.91
C GLN A 340 -16.28 -55.08 54.41
N GLN A 341 -15.90 -54.13 55.27
CA GLN A 341 -16.02 -54.26 56.72
C GLN A 341 -17.48 -54.50 57.14
N VAL A 342 -18.42 -53.69 56.63
CA VAL A 342 -19.86 -53.88 56.90
C VAL A 342 -20.32 -55.26 56.42
N GLY A 343 -19.85 -55.73 55.26
CA GLY A 343 -20.14 -57.08 54.79
C GLY A 343 -19.65 -58.16 55.76
N GLU A 344 -18.44 -58.02 56.29
CA GLU A 344 -17.87 -58.92 57.30
C GLU A 344 -18.69 -58.90 58.60
N GLU A 345 -19.07 -57.73 59.09
CA GLU A 345 -19.92 -57.54 60.28
C GLU A 345 -21.33 -58.15 60.11
N VAL A 346 -21.93 -58.01 58.93
CA VAL A 346 -23.22 -58.65 58.59
C VAL A 346 -23.07 -60.16 58.63
N THR A 347 -22.06 -60.75 57.97
CA THR A 347 -21.88 -62.21 57.99
C THR A 347 -21.58 -62.76 59.38
N LYS A 348 -20.91 -61.98 60.24
CA LYS A 348 -20.70 -62.32 61.64
C LYS A 348 -22.02 -62.32 62.41
N SER A 349 -22.81 -61.26 62.26
CA SER A 349 -24.12 -61.13 62.92
C SER A 349 -25.08 -62.22 62.47
N GLU A 350 -25.11 -62.59 61.18
CA GLU A 350 -25.88 -63.72 60.66
C GLU A 350 -25.47 -65.05 61.30
N ARG A 351 -24.16 -65.29 61.46
CA ARG A 351 -23.65 -66.49 62.15
C ARG A 351 -24.10 -66.52 63.60
N GLU A 352 -23.99 -65.40 64.32
CA GLU A 352 -24.48 -65.31 65.69
C GLU A 352 -25.99 -65.56 65.78
N MET A 353 -26.77 -64.98 64.87
CA MET A 353 -28.22 -65.21 64.81
C MET A 353 -28.55 -66.68 64.58
N ARG A 354 -27.88 -67.37 63.65
CA ARG A 354 -28.06 -68.82 63.45
C ARG A 354 -27.75 -69.61 64.72
N THR A 355 -26.64 -69.30 65.41
CA THR A 355 -26.32 -69.99 66.67
C THR A 355 -27.36 -69.73 67.77
N ARG A 356 -27.92 -68.51 67.85
CA ARG A 356 -29.01 -68.19 68.78
C ARG A 356 -30.29 -68.92 68.41
N GLU A 357 -30.63 -69.01 67.12
CA GLU A 357 -31.78 -69.78 66.63
C GLU A 357 -31.66 -71.27 66.93
N GLU A 358 -30.48 -71.86 66.71
CA GLU A 358 -30.17 -73.25 67.06
C GLU A 358 -30.30 -73.48 68.58
N SER A 359 -29.75 -72.57 69.40
CA SER A 359 -29.88 -72.61 70.85
C SER A 359 -31.34 -72.53 71.31
N LEU A 360 -32.13 -71.63 70.71
CA LEU A 360 -33.57 -71.52 70.97
C LEU A 360 -34.33 -72.78 70.53
N ALA A 361 -33.95 -73.41 69.43
CA ALA A 361 -34.55 -74.66 68.98
C ALA A 361 -34.28 -75.80 69.98
N VAL A 362 -33.07 -75.89 70.52
CA VAL A 362 -32.72 -76.83 71.60
C VAL A 362 -33.52 -76.53 72.86
N ALA A 363 -33.58 -75.27 73.29
CA ALA A 363 -34.35 -74.86 74.46
C ALA A 363 -35.84 -75.17 74.30
N ARG A 364 -36.42 -74.95 73.11
CA ARG A 364 -37.81 -75.31 72.80
C ARG A 364 -38.04 -76.82 72.89
N LYS A 365 -37.12 -77.64 72.38
CA LYS A 365 -37.19 -79.11 72.50
C LYS A 365 -37.13 -79.55 73.97
N ALA A 366 -36.19 -79.00 74.75
CA ALA A 366 -36.09 -79.28 76.18
C ALA A 366 -37.36 -78.86 76.93
N LEU A 367 -37.95 -77.70 76.59
CA LEU A 367 -39.21 -77.25 77.18
C LEU A 367 -40.38 -78.18 76.81
N THR A 368 -40.48 -78.64 75.56
CA THR A 368 -41.51 -79.61 75.17
C THR A 368 -41.35 -80.94 75.88
N GLN A 369 -40.11 -81.41 76.06
CA GLN A 369 -39.82 -82.62 76.82
C GLN A 369 -40.21 -82.45 78.29
N ALA A 370 -39.78 -81.37 78.93
CA ALA A 370 -40.15 -81.05 80.32
C ALA A 370 -41.68 -80.92 80.48
N LYS A 371 -42.39 -80.42 79.47
CA LYS A 371 -43.86 -80.34 79.47
C LYS A 371 -44.52 -81.72 79.41
N GLU A 372 -44.00 -82.66 78.60
CA GLU A 372 -44.51 -84.03 78.58
C GLU A 372 -44.14 -84.79 79.87
N GLU A 373 -42.92 -84.63 80.40
CA GLU A 373 -42.53 -85.15 81.72
C GLU A 373 -43.44 -84.59 82.83
N LEU A 374 -43.79 -83.30 82.77
CA LEU A 374 -44.74 -82.69 83.71
C LEU A 374 -46.16 -83.27 83.57
N LYS A 375 -46.59 -83.58 82.36
CA LYS A 375 -47.90 -84.20 82.09
C LYS A 375 -47.92 -85.65 82.59
N ASP A 376 -46.85 -86.39 82.43
CA ASP A 376 -46.74 -87.76 82.94
C ASP A 376 -46.63 -87.78 84.46
N THR A 377 -45.84 -86.88 85.08
CA THR A 377 -45.85 -86.71 86.54
C THR A 377 -47.22 -86.27 87.06
N LYS A 378 -47.96 -85.43 86.32
CA LYS A 378 -49.36 -85.10 86.64
C LYS A 378 -50.27 -86.32 86.59
N LYS A 379 -50.13 -87.21 85.60
CA LYS A 379 -50.89 -88.47 85.56
C LYS A 379 -50.55 -89.38 86.74
N VAL A 380 -49.27 -89.50 87.09
CA VAL A 380 -48.82 -90.28 88.25
C VAL A 380 -49.39 -89.68 89.55
N LEU A 381 -49.37 -88.36 89.71
CA LEU A 381 -50.00 -87.70 90.86
C LEU A 381 -51.52 -87.90 90.88
N GLN A 382 -52.17 -87.91 89.72
CA GLN A 382 -53.59 -88.21 89.62
C GLN A 382 -53.88 -89.66 90.03
N SER A 383 -53.10 -90.64 89.54
CA SER A 383 -53.28 -92.05 89.94
C SER A 383 -53.00 -92.24 91.43
N VAL A 384 -51.97 -91.61 92.00
CA VAL A 384 -51.69 -91.63 93.44
C VAL A 384 -52.80 -90.94 94.23
N SER A 385 -53.38 -89.86 93.71
CA SER A 385 -54.53 -89.19 94.33
C SER A 385 -55.77 -90.08 94.32
N ASP A 386 -56.05 -90.75 93.20
CA ASP A 386 -57.17 -91.68 93.04
C ASP A 386 -56.97 -92.93 93.91
N GLU A 387 -55.73 -93.43 94.01
CA GLU A 387 -55.35 -94.53 94.88
C GLU A 387 -55.43 -94.14 96.36
N ALA A 388 -55.00 -92.93 96.74
CA ALA A 388 -55.20 -92.39 98.09
C ALA A 388 -56.68 -92.12 98.40
N ALA A 389 -57.50 -91.79 97.41
CA ALA A 389 -58.95 -91.69 97.56
C ALA A 389 -59.59 -93.08 97.75
N ALA A 390 -59.12 -94.09 97.01
CA ALA A 390 -59.54 -95.48 97.16
C ALA A 390 -59.12 -96.08 98.51
N SER A 391 -57.87 -95.84 98.96
CA SER A 391 -57.41 -96.23 100.30
C SER A 391 -58.20 -95.52 101.38
N ARG A 392 -58.49 -94.21 101.24
CA ARG A 392 -59.37 -93.50 102.18
C ARG A 392 -60.78 -94.10 102.19
N ALA A 393 -61.37 -94.41 101.04
CA ALA A 393 -62.68 -95.07 100.96
C ALA A 393 -62.66 -96.46 101.63
N HIS A 394 -61.56 -97.21 101.47
CA HIS A 394 -61.38 -98.51 102.12
C HIS A 394 -61.22 -98.37 103.64
N SER A 395 -60.42 -97.41 104.12
CA SER A 395 -60.29 -97.10 105.56
C SER A 395 -61.59 -96.57 106.15
N PHE A 396 -62.37 -95.77 105.43
CA PHE A 396 -63.71 -95.33 105.86
C PHE A 396 -64.72 -96.48 105.89
N ALA A 397 -64.62 -97.45 104.99
CA ALA A 397 -65.42 -98.67 105.03
C ALA A 397 -65.02 -99.59 106.19
N GLN A 398 -63.72 -99.68 106.52
CA GLN A 398 -63.19 -100.35 107.70
C GLN A 398 -63.65 -99.68 109.00
N LEU A 399 -63.64 -98.35 109.05
CA LEU A 399 -64.19 -97.59 110.18
C LEU A 399 -65.70 -97.80 110.31
N ARG A 400 -66.47 -97.81 109.20
CA ARG A 400 -67.90 -98.14 109.24
C ARG A 400 -68.19 -99.56 109.74
N THR A 401 -67.34 -100.54 109.42
CA THR A 401 -67.48 -101.92 109.92
C THR A 401 -67.01 -102.07 111.37
N GLN A 402 -66.03 -101.27 111.82
CA GLN A 402 -65.66 -101.19 113.23
C GLN A 402 -66.72 -100.44 114.06
N THR A 403 -67.39 -99.42 113.49
CA THR A 403 -68.45 -98.66 114.18
C THR A 403 -69.74 -99.49 114.29
N ALA A 404 -70.07 -100.33 113.30
CA ALA A 404 -71.21 -101.25 113.36
C ALA A 404 -71.01 -102.45 114.30
N ASN A 405 -69.76 -102.81 114.63
CA ASN A 405 -69.43 -103.89 115.57
C ASN A 405 -69.21 -103.40 117.02
N LEU A 406 -69.37 -102.10 117.30
CA LEU A 406 -69.13 -101.47 118.60
C LEU A 406 -70.41 -100.94 119.29
N GLU A 407 -71.59 -101.09 118.68
CA GLU A 407 -72.88 -100.68 119.26
C GLU A 407 -73.66 -101.83 119.95
N GLU A 408 -73.08 -103.03 120.01
CA GLU A 408 -73.68 -104.21 120.68
C GLU A 408 -72.71 -104.84 121.70
N SER A 409 -72.15 -104.04 122.62
CA SER A 409 -71.77 -104.46 123.98
C SER A 409 -71.29 -103.27 124.83
N THR A 410 -72.01 -103.09 125.93
CA THR A 410 -72.05 -102.06 126.97
C THR A 410 -70.81 -101.85 127.87
N ALA A 411 -70.73 -100.64 128.43
CA ALA A 411 -70.29 -100.26 129.81
C ALA A 411 -68.83 -99.79 130.11
N GLU A 412 -68.73 -98.49 130.43
CA GLU A 412 -67.93 -97.84 131.50
C GLU A 412 -66.39 -97.59 131.36
N PRO A 413 -65.80 -96.64 132.16
CA PRO A 413 -64.98 -95.52 131.67
C PRO A 413 -63.48 -95.65 131.94
N SER A 414 -62.64 -94.82 131.29
CA SER A 414 -61.32 -94.47 131.84
C SER A 414 -60.68 -93.26 131.16
N ASP A 415 -60.22 -92.34 132.00
CA ASP A 415 -59.29 -91.24 131.74
C ASP A 415 -58.02 -91.64 130.99
N ASN A 416 -57.53 -90.78 130.08
CA ASN A 416 -56.24 -90.07 130.25
C ASN A 416 -55.81 -89.23 129.02
N LYS A 417 -55.43 -87.99 129.32
CA LYS A 417 -54.58 -87.04 128.56
C LYS A 417 -53.28 -87.70 128.05
N PRO A 418 -52.62 -87.22 126.96
CA PRO A 418 -51.91 -85.93 127.03
C PRO A 418 -51.73 -85.10 125.75
N THR A 419 -51.51 -83.82 126.03
CA THR A 419 -50.82 -82.78 125.27
C THR A 419 -49.52 -83.24 124.60
N MET A 420 -49.31 -82.90 123.33
CA MET A 420 -48.01 -83.03 122.65
C MET A 420 -47.69 -81.79 121.81
N LYS A 421 -46.63 -81.09 122.23
CA LYS A 421 -46.03 -79.92 121.58
C LYS A 421 -45.39 -80.34 120.26
N TRP A 422 -45.72 -79.66 119.17
CA TRP A 422 -45.00 -79.79 117.90
C TRP A 422 -43.77 -78.87 117.90
N THR A 423 -42.59 -79.46 117.97
CA THR A 423 -41.32 -78.81 117.62
C THR A 423 -41.16 -78.77 116.10
N PRO A 424 -40.67 -77.68 115.49
CA PRO A 424 -40.52 -77.58 114.05
C PRO A 424 -39.58 -78.65 113.49
N SER A 425 -40.07 -79.42 112.53
CA SER A 425 -39.31 -80.42 111.76
C SER A 425 -38.08 -79.79 111.08
N HIS A 426 -37.02 -80.59 110.98
CA HIS A 426 -35.75 -80.28 110.30
C HIS A 426 -35.93 -79.84 108.82
N GLU A 427 -37.09 -80.11 108.20
CA GLU A 427 -37.46 -79.58 106.89
C GLU A 427 -37.78 -78.09 106.90
N TYR A 428 -38.39 -77.56 107.97
CA TYR A 428 -38.68 -76.12 108.09
C TYR A 428 -37.41 -75.28 108.15
N ILE A 429 -36.36 -75.80 108.81
CA ILE A 429 -35.04 -75.14 108.88
C ILE A 429 -34.36 -75.17 107.50
N ARG A 430 -34.42 -76.28 106.76
CA ARG A 430 -33.87 -76.37 105.39
C ARG A 430 -34.58 -75.42 104.42
N VAL A 431 -35.91 -75.37 104.44
CA VAL A 431 -36.70 -74.44 103.61
C VAL A 431 -36.38 -73.00 103.98
N LYS A 432 -36.21 -72.68 105.27
CA LYS A 432 -35.82 -71.33 105.71
C LYS A 432 -34.43 -70.93 105.24
N ILE A 433 -33.46 -71.85 105.24
CA ILE A 433 -32.10 -71.59 104.71
C ILE A 433 -32.13 -71.38 103.19
N ILE A 434 -32.89 -72.19 102.45
CA ILE A 434 -33.04 -72.04 101.00
C ILE A 434 -33.74 -70.71 100.66
N LEU A 435 -34.77 -70.34 101.42
CA LEU A 435 -35.50 -69.08 101.24
C LEU A 435 -34.60 -67.87 101.52
N VAL A 436 -33.80 -67.91 102.59
CA VAL A 436 -32.83 -66.85 102.91
C VAL A 436 -31.75 -66.73 101.83
N LYS A 437 -31.27 -67.87 101.29
CA LYS A 437 -30.30 -67.87 100.20
C LYS A 437 -30.89 -67.31 98.90
N ALA A 438 -32.12 -67.69 98.55
CA ALA A 438 -32.82 -67.15 97.38
C ALA A 438 -33.14 -65.64 97.54
N GLN A 439 -33.49 -65.20 98.75
CA GLN A 439 -33.68 -63.77 99.03
C GLN A 439 -32.38 -62.98 98.91
N LYS A 440 -31.25 -63.55 99.34
CA LYS A 440 -29.93 -62.92 99.19
C LYS A 440 -29.51 -62.82 97.72
N ASP A 441 -29.64 -63.90 96.95
CA ASP A 441 -29.33 -63.90 95.51
C ASP A 441 -30.22 -62.94 94.70
N LEU A 442 -31.47 -62.74 95.14
CA LEU A 442 -32.38 -61.77 94.54
C LEU A 442 -31.98 -60.34 94.91
N ALA A 443 -31.59 -60.08 96.16
CA ALA A 443 -31.11 -58.76 96.59
C ALA A 443 -29.81 -58.37 95.85
N GLU A 444 -28.86 -59.29 95.70
CA GLU A 444 -27.62 -59.05 94.94
C GLU A 444 -27.89 -58.76 93.46
N ARG A 445 -28.86 -59.44 92.83
CA ARG A 445 -29.30 -59.12 91.46
C ARG A 445 -29.99 -57.77 91.33
N ILE A 446 -30.81 -57.39 92.32
CA ILE A 446 -31.44 -56.07 92.36
C ILE A 446 -30.37 -54.98 92.48
N ASP A 447 -29.36 -55.15 93.32
CA ASP A 447 -28.26 -54.20 93.46
C ASP A 447 -27.40 -54.09 92.19
N ALA A 448 -27.14 -55.22 91.52
CA ALA A 448 -26.45 -55.24 90.22
C ALA A 448 -27.22 -54.45 89.15
N HIS A 449 -28.51 -54.75 88.97
CA HIS A 449 -29.36 -54.02 88.02
C HIS A 449 -29.54 -52.55 88.39
N THR A 450 -29.60 -52.22 89.69
CA THR A 450 -29.65 -50.84 90.16
C THR A 450 -28.37 -50.08 89.80
N THR A 451 -27.22 -50.77 89.78
CA THR A 451 -25.93 -50.19 89.37
C THR A 451 -25.85 -50.01 87.85
N GLU A 452 -26.33 -50.97 87.06
CA GLU A 452 -26.45 -50.86 85.59
C GLU A 452 -27.38 -49.70 85.19
N ILE A 453 -28.55 -49.59 85.83
CA ILE A 453 -29.48 -48.48 85.59
C ILE A 453 -28.82 -47.13 85.91
N ARG A 454 -28.01 -47.06 86.98
CA ARG A 454 -27.26 -45.85 87.33
C ARG A 454 -26.22 -45.50 86.26
N GLN A 455 -25.50 -46.49 85.72
CA GLN A 455 -24.56 -46.28 84.61
C GLN A 455 -25.26 -45.78 83.35
N PHE A 456 -26.35 -46.43 82.93
CA PHE A 456 -27.12 -45.97 81.76
C PHE A 456 -27.67 -44.55 81.93
N LYS A 457 -28.08 -44.19 83.14
CA LYS A 457 -28.55 -42.83 83.43
C LYS A 457 -27.44 -41.78 83.28
N GLU A 458 -26.21 -42.11 83.68
CA GLU A 458 -25.06 -41.21 83.50
C GLU A 458 -24.63 -41.12 82.02
N GLU A 459 -24.64 -42.23 81.28
CA GLU A 459 -24.38 -42.22 79.84
C GLU A 459 -25.41 -41.40 79.06
N LEU A 460 -26.69 -41.50 79.42
CA LEU A 460 -27.73 -40.65 78.84
C LEU A 460 -27.48 -39.18 79.12
N LYS A 461 -27.11 -38.83 80.36
CA LYS A 461 -26.77 -37.45 80.72
C LYS A 461 -25.57 -36.92 79.92
N GLN A 462 -24.52 -37.72 79.72
CA GLN A 462 -23.38 -37.34 78.89
C GLN A 462 -23.76 -37.13 77.42
N LYS A 463 -24.68 -37.96 76.89
CA LYS A 463 -25.22 -37.80 75.53
C LYS A 463 -26.07 -36.55 75.40
N ASP A 464 -26.91 -36.24 76.40
CA ASP A 464 -27.71 -35.01 76.41
C ASP A 464 -26.82 -33.76 76.47
N GLU A 465 -25.75 -33.77 77.27
CA GLU A 465 -24.76 -32.69 77.30
C GLU A 465 -24.03 -32.53 75.96
N PHE A 466 -23.74 -33.63 75.25
CA PHE A 466 -23.14 -33.59 73.92
C PHE A 466 -24.11 -33.03 72.87
N ILE A 467 -25.38 -33.42 72.91
CA ILE A 467 -26.43 -32.87 72.04
C ILE A 467 -26.57 -31.36 72.28
N GLY A 468 -26.54 -30.91 73.55
CA GLY A 468 -26.55 -29.49 73.88
C GLY A 468 -25.40 -28.71 73.22
N ARG A 469 -24.16 -29.24 73.27
CA ARG A 469 -23.01 -28.62 72.59
C ARG A 469 -23.19 -28.51 71.08
N ILE A 470 -23.72 -29.55 70.43
CA ILE A 470 -24.01 -29.50 68.98
C ILE A 470 -25.07 -28.45 68.67
N GLN A 471 -26.11 -28.34 69.50
CA GLN A 471 -27.16 -27.32 69.30
C GLN A 471 -26.59 -25.90 69.45
N ASP A 472 -25.70 -25.66 70.41
CA ASP A 472 -25.03 -24.38 70.58
C ASP A 472 -24.10 -24.05 69.39
N GLU A 473 -23.31 -25.02 68.91
CA GLU A 473 -22.47 -24.86 67.71
C GLU A 473 -23.30 -24.57 66.45
N MET A 474 -24.44 -25.24 66.27
CA MET A 474 -25.36 -24.94 65.17
C MET A 474 -25.96 -23.54 65.30
N ALA A 475 -26.30 -23.08 66.50
CA ALA A 475 -26.81 -21.73 66.73
C ALA A 475 -25.73 -20.66 66.44
N ASP A 476 -24.47 -20.93 66.76
CA ASP A 476 -23.34 -20.03 66.45
C ASP A 476 -23.01 -20.01 64.95
N LEU A 477 -23.10 -21.15 64.25
CA LEU A 477 -23.00 -21.20 62.80
C LEU A 477 -24.14 -20.43 62.11
N GLN A 478 -25.37 -20.52 62.62
CA GLN A 478 -26.49 -19.73 62.12
C GLN A 478 -26.31 -18.22 62.39
N ARG A 479 -25.78 -17.83 63.56
CA ARG A 479 -25.47 -16.42 63.86
C ARG A 479 -24.36 -15.85 62.99
N THR A 480 -23.31 -16.64 62.71
CA THR A 480 -22.20 -16.22 61.84
C THR A 480 -22.60 -16.13 60.37
N GLN A 481 -23.51 -16.99 59.89
CA GLN A 481 -24.11 -16.85 58.55
C GLN A 481 -25.09 -15.67 58.45
N GLY A 482 -25.82 -15.35 59.52
CA GLY A 482 -26.75 -14.20 59.55
C GLY A 482 -26.09 -12.82 59.57
N SER A 483 -24.80 -12.71 59.93
CA SER A 483 -24.08 -11.43 60.03
C SER A 483 -23.33 -11.00 58.75
N MET A 484 -23.30 -11.82 57.70
CA MET A 484 -22.57 -11.55 56.45
C MET A 484 -23.45 -11.13 55.27
N SER A 485 -24.76 -10.92 55.48
CA SER A 485 -25.70 -10.51 54.42
C SER A 485 -26.48 -9.26 54.83
N SER A 486 -25.83 -8.10 54.72
CA SER A 486 -26.48 -6.79 54.76
C SER A 486 -25.94 -5.90 53.63
N HIS A 487 -26.44 -6.16 52.43
CA HIS A 487 -26.49 -5.15 51.37
C HIS A 487 -27.84 -5.22 50.63
N ARG A 488 -28.78 -4.40 51.12
CA ARG A 488 -29.89 -3.69 50.44
C ARG A 488 -30.57 -4.36 49.21
N GLN A 489 -31.88 -4.62 49.34
CA GLN A 489 -33.03 -4.15 48.52
C GLN A 489 -34.24 -5.14 48.55
N PRO A 490 -35.49 -4.71 48.27
CA PRO A 490 -36.57 -4.81 49.25
C PRO A 490 -37.66 -5.87 48.98
N GLU A 491 -38.29 -6.24 50.11
CA GLU A 491 -39.60 -6.86 50.36
C GLU A 491 -40.50 -7.28 49.17
N ILE A 492 -40.73 -8.61 49.07
CA ILE A 492 -42.02 -9.17 48.68
C ILE A 492 -42.40 -10.27 49.69
N LYS A 493 -43.65 -10.22 50.17
CA LYS A 493 -44.25 -11.01 51.25
C LYS A 493 -44.72 -12.41 50.80
N ARG A 494 -44.51 -13.41 51.69
CA ARG A 494 -45.37 -14.61 52.05
C ARG A 494 -45.72 -15.58 50.91
N GLU A 495 -45.78 -16.91 51.02
CA GLU A 495 -45.86 -17.94 52.09
C GLU A 495 -45.64 -19.34 51.40
N PRO A 496 -45.71 -20.50 52.09
CA PRO A 496 -44.80 -21.64 51.89
C PRO A 496 -45.39 -22.80 51.07
N GLN A 497 -44.52 -23.67 50.51
CA GLN A 497 -44.80 -25.11 50.38
C GLN A 497 -43.51 -25.88 49.99
N ASP A 498 -42.90 -26.51 51.00
CA ASP A 498 -41.82 -27.49 50.89
C ASP A 498 -42.37 -28.83 50.39
N VAL A 499 -42.43 -29.03 49.06
CA VAL A 499 -42.37 -30.38 48.43
C VAL A 499 -41.62 -30.39 47.09
N ASP A 500 -41.27 -29.24 46.47
CA ASP A 500 -40.76 -29.22 45.08
C ASP A 500 -39.24 -29.11 44.89
N LEU A 501 -38.43 -29.14 45.94
CA LEU A 501 -36.98 -28.93 45.82
C LEU A 501 -36.25 -30.01 44.98
N MET A 502 -36.73 -31.26 44.95
CA MET A 502 -36.14 -32.28 44.05
C MET A 502 -36.63 -32.20 42.58
N ASN A 503 -37.82 -31.63 42.33
CA ASN A 503 -38.27 -31.37 40.95
C ASN A 503 -37.56 -30.15 40.36
N LEU A 504 -37.28 -29.14 41.17
CA LEU A 504 -36.52 -27.96 40.74
C LEU A 504 -35.06 -28.28 40.38
N ASP A 505 -34.38 -29.15 41.14
CA ASP A 505 -33.00 -29.55 40.81
C ASP A 505 -32.93 -30.40 39.53
N THR A 506 -33.94 -31.25 39.28
CA THR A 506 -34.00 -32.07 38.06
C THR A 506 -34.44 -31.26 36.85
N GLU A 507 -35.32 -30.27 37.01
CA GLU A 507 -35.67 -29.31 35.95
C GLU A 507 -34.53 -28.32 35.66
N ALA A 508 -33.79 -27.87 36.68
CA ALA A 508 -32.60 -27.03 36.52
C ALA A 508 -31.50 -27.77 35.74
N MET A 509 -31.22 -29.03 36.08
CA MET A 509 -30.24 -29.84 35.35
C MET A 509 -30.70 -30.14 33.90
N LYS A 510 -32.00 -30.30 33.68
CA LYS A 510 -32.58 -30.46 32.33
C LYS A 510 -32.50 -29.17 31.52
N PHE A 511 -32.70 -28.02 32.15
CA PHE A 511 -32.53 -26.71 31.53
C PHE A 511 -31.06 -26.46 31.19
N GLU A 512 -30.13 -26.75 32.10
CA GLU A 512 -28.69 -26.67 31.84
C GLU A 512 -28.27 -27.56 30.67
N LEU A 513 -28.75 -28.81 30.62
CA LEU A 513 -28.46 -29.73 29.53
C LEU A 513 -29.01 -29.24 28.18
N GLU A 514 -30.22 -28.67 28.14
CA GLU A 514 -30.76 -28.08 26.91
C GLU A 514 -30.04 -26.78 26.52
N THR A 515 -29.53 -26.00 27.49
CA THR A 515 -28.69 -24.83 27.20
C THR A 515 -27.29 -25.23 26.68
N GLU A 516 -26.69 -26.29 27.20
CA GLU A 516 -25.44 -26.88 26.68
C GLU A 516 -25.64 -27.43 25.27
N LYS A 517 -26.77 -28.12 25.02
CA LYS A 517 -27.10 -28.67 23.70
C LYS A 517 -27.34 -27.59 22.65
N THR A 518 -27.98 -26.48 23.03
CA THR A 518 -28.14 -25.32 22.15
C THR A 518 -26.81 -24.61 21.90
N LYS A 519 -25.96 -24.44 22.92
CA LYS A 519 -24.59 -23.91 22.74
C LYS A 519 -23.74 -24.79 21.83
N ALA A 520 -23.77 -26.11 22.01
CA ALA A 520 -23.07 -27.06 21.16
C ALA A 520 -23.60 -27.02 19.72
N SER A 521 -24.92 -26.90 19.53
CA SER A 521 -25.52 -26.74 18.20
C SER A 521 -25.10 -25.42 17.53
N ILE A 522 -24.97 -24.34 18.28
CA ILE A 522 -24.50 -23.04 17.77
C ILE A 522 -23.02 -23.14 17.37
N GLN A 523 -22.16 -23.73 18.21
CA GLN A 523 -20.75 -23.94 17.88
C GLN A 523 -20.56 -24.86 16.66
N MET A 524 -21.39 -25.90 16.51
CA MET A 524 -21.38 -26.73 15.30
C MET A 524 -21.81 -25.94 14.06
N ALA A 525 -22.74 -25.00 14.18
CA ALA A 525 -23.15 -24.14 13.08
C ALA A 525 -22.05 -23.11 12.73
N GLU A 526 -21.39 -22.51 13.73
CA GLU A 526 -20.27 -21.58 13.54
C GLU A 526 -19.08 -22.26 12.87
N THR A 527 -18.66 -23.42 13.37
CA THR A 527 -17.56 -24.19 12.76
C THR A 527 -17.89 -24.67 11.34
N ALA A 528 -19.17 -24.97 11.04
CA ALA A 528 -19.62 -25.26 9.69
C ALA A 528 -19.56 -24.02 8.77
N ALA A 529 -19.91 -22.84 9.28
CA ALA A 529 -19.82 -21.58 8.55
C ALA A 529 -18.37 -21.19 8.27
N GLU A 530 -17.48 -21.27 9.26
CA GLU A 530 -16.04 -21.01 9.09
C GLU A 530 -15.41 -21.97 8.07
N LYS A 531 -15.77 -23.26 8.13
CA LYS A 531 -15.29 -24.25 7.15
C LYS A 531 -15.79 -23.94 5.74
N ALA A 532 -16.99 -23.40 5.59
CA ALA A 532 -17.52 -22.95 4.30
C ALA A 532 -16.76 -21.72 3.78
N GLU A 533 -16.44 -20.77 4.66
CA GLU A 533 -15.66 -19.57 4.33
C GLU A 533 -14.23 -19.92 3.91
N VAL A 534 -13.54 -20.78 4.64
CA VAL A 534 -12.20 -21.27 4.28
C VAL A 534 -12.22 -21.97 2.92
N LYS A 535 -13.26 -22.77 2.63
CA LYS A 535 -13.42 -23.42 1.33
C LYS A 535 -13.68 -22.40 0.20
N ALA A 536 -14.42 -21.33 0.46
CA ALA A 536 -14.63 -20.24 -0.49
C ALA A 536 -13.34 -19.44 -0.75
N LEU A 537 -12.56 -19.15 0.29
CA LEU A 537 -11.25 -18.49 0.17
C LEU A 537 -10.25 -19.35 -0.60
N ALA A 538 -10.19 -20.66 -0.33
CA ALA A 538 -9.34 -21.58 -1.07
C ALA A 538 -9.70 -21.61 -2.56
N LYS A 539 -11.00 -21.64 -2.89
CA LYS A 539 -11.47 -21.54 -4.28
C LYS A 539 -11.06 -20.21 -4.93
N LYS A 540 -11.25 -19.09 -4.24
CA LYS A 540 -10.85 -17.75 -4.72
C LYS A 540 -9.34 -17.65 -4.94
N CYS A 541 -8.54 -18.29 -4.11
CA CYS A 541 -7.08 -18.34 -4.26
C CYS A 541 -6.68 -19.18 -5.48
N ALA A 542 -7.31 -20.35 -5.69
CA ALA A 542 -7.09 -21.17 -6.87
C ALA A 542 -7.47 -20.45 -8.18
N ASP A 543 -8.58 -19.71 -8.18
CA ASP A 543 -9.00 -18.92 -9.35
C ASP A 543 -8.02 -17.75 -9.65
N ARG A 544 -7.49 -17.11 -8.60
CA ARG A 544 -6.44 -16.08 -8.75
C ARG A 544 -5.14 -16.65 -9.31
N MET A 545 -4.73 -17.85 -8.88
CA MET A 545 -3.55 -18.51 -9.43
C MET A 545 -3.72 -18.85 -10.90
N LYS A 546 -4.87 -19.41 -11.30
CA LYS A 546 -5.18 -19.66 -12.72
C LYS A 546 -5.18 -18.38 -13.56
N ALA A 547 -5.69 -17.28 -13.01
CA ALA A 547 -5.66 -15.98 -13.68
C ALA A 547 -4.23 -15.43 -13.81
N ALA A 548 -3.34 -15.68 -12.83
CA ALA A 548 -1.93 -15.30 -12.91
C ALA A 548 -1.20 -16.14 -13.97
N GLU A 549 -1.40 -17.46 -13.99
CA GLU A 549 -0.86 -18.37 -15.01
C GLU A 549 -1.31 -17.96 -16.43
N ALA A 550 -2.57 -17.57 -16.60
CA ALA A 550 -3.08 -17.07 -17.89
C ALA A 550 -2.41 -15.75 -18.31
N LYS A 551 -2.10 -14.86 -17.36
CA LYS A 551 -1.36 -13.62 -17.64
C LYS A 551 0.08 -13.91 -18.05
N GLU A 552 0.77 -14.81 -17.35
CA GLU A 552 2.13 -15.24 -17.70
C GLU A 552 2.19 -15.89 -19.08
N ALA A 553 1.21 -16.73 -19.42
CA ALA A 553 1.09 -17.32 -20.76
C ALA A 553 0.88 -16.24 -21.84
N TYR A 554 0.07 -15.22 -21.56
CA TYR A 554 -0.14 -14.10 -22.47
C TYR A 554 1.13 -13.26 -22.66
N THR A 555 1.85 -12.95 -21.59
CA THR A 555 3.12 -12.18 -21.67
C THR A 555 4.18 -12.96 -22.43
N ALA A 556 4.33 -14.27 -22.17
CA ALA A 556 5.26 -15.12 -22.91
C ALA A 556 4.92 -15.17 -24.42
N ASN A 557 3.63 -15.18 -24.77
CA ASN A 557 3.20 -15.13 -26.17
C ASN A 557 3.53 -13.76 -26.82
N MET A 558 3.32 -12.66 -26.10
CA MET A 558 3.69 -11.31 -26.58
C MET A 558 5.20 -11.16 -26.77
N GLU A 559 6.02 -11.68 -25.84
CA GLU A 559 7.48 -11.70 -25.98
C GLU A 559 7.93 -12.49 -27.21
N LYS A 560 7.31 -13.65 -27.46
CA LYS A 560 7.56 -14.44 -28.66
C LYS A 560 7.24 -13.66 -29.94
N GLN A 561 6.09 -12.98 -30.00
CA GLN A 561 5.72 -12.15 -31.16
C GLN A 561 6.68 -10.98 -31.38
N LEU A 562 7.15 -10.34 -30.30
CA LEU A 562 8.14 -9.27 -30.38
C LEU A 562 9.48 -9.77 -30.93
N GLU A 563 9.92 -10.95 -30.52
CA GLU A 563 11.16 -11.55 -31.02
C GLU A 563 11.04 -11.97 -32.50
N GLU A 564 9.89 -12.51 -32.91
CA GLU A 564 9.61 -12.79 -34.32
C GLU A 564 9.64 -11.51 -35.19
N MET A 565 9.04 -10.41 -34.71
CA MET A 565 9.11 -9.11 -35.40
C MET A 565 10.53 -8.55 -35.45
N ARG A 566 11.31 -8.69 -34.37
CA ARG A 566 12.74 -8.30 -34.34
C ARG A 566 13.52 -9.06 -35.40
N GLY A 567 13.40 -10.39 -35.44
CA GLY A 567 14.05 -11.22 -36.46
C GLY A 567 13.64 -10.86 -37.88
N ALA A 568 12.36 -10.54 -38.11
CA ALA A 568 11.87 -10.08 -39.42
C ALA A 568 12.48 -8.72 -39.83
N MET A 569 12.60 -7.77 -38.90
CA MET A 569 13.23 -6.47 -39.13
C MET A 569 14.73 -6.61 -39.39
N GLU A 570 15.45 -7.42 -38.63
CA GLU A 570 16.87 -7.71 -38.86
C GLU A 570 17.09 -8.35 -40.23
N GLY A 571 16.22 -9.28 -40.63
CA GLY A 571 16.25 -9.88 -41.97
C GLY A 571 15.95 -8.89 -43.10
N MET A 572 15.10 -7.88 -42.87
CA MET A 572 14.89 -6.79 -43.84
C MET A 572 16.09 -5.84 -43.91
N LEU A 573 16.62 -5.41 -42.77
CA LEU A 573 17.79 -4.53 -42.70
C LEU A 573 19.03 -5.18 -43.31
N GLY A 574 19.24 -6.48 -43.08
CA GLY A 574 20.29 -7.26 -43.74
C GLY A 574 20.16 -7.24 -45.26
N ARG A 575 18.94 -7.42 -45.80
CA ARG A 575 18.68 -7.35 -47.25
C ARG A 575 18.91 -5.95 -47.82
N VAL A 576 18.51 -4.89 -47.12
CA VAL A 576 18.76 -3.49 -47.53
C VAL A 576 20.27 -3.18 -47.52
N SER A 577 21.00 -3.66 -46.51
CA SER A 577 22.46 -3.52 -46.43
C SER A 577 23.18 -4.20 -47.61
N VAL A 578 22.79 -5.44 -47.94
CA VAL A 578 23.31 -6.15 -49.13
C VAL A 578 22.99 -5.38 -50.41
N TYR A 579 21.78 -4.82 -50.53
CA TYR A 579 21.37 -4.06 -51.72
C TYR A 579 22.15 -2.74 -51.84
N GLN A 580 22.39 -2.03 -50.75
CA GLN A 580 23.22 -0.82 -50.72
C GLN A 580 24.69 -1.12 -51.04
N GLY A 581 25.25 -2.20 -50.50
CA GLY A 581 26.59 -2.67 -50.83
C GLY A 581 26.73 -3.04 -52.32
N LYS A 582 25.71 -3.67 -52.90
CA LYS A 582 25.68 -4.01 -54.34
C LYS A 582 25.50 -2.78 -55.24
N LYS A 583 24.85 -1.72 -54.75
CA LYS A 583 24.68 -0.45 -55.46
C LYS A 583 25.98 0.37 -55.45
N ARG A 584 26.73 0.40 -54.33
CA ARG A 584 28.07 1.05 -54.27
C ARG A 584 29.06 0.45 -55.27
N ARG A 585 29.10 -0.88 -55.40
CA ARG A 585 29.96 -1.57 -56.38
C ARG A 585 29.59 -1.33 -57.85
N ARG A 586 28.48 -0.64 -58.14
CA ARG A 586 28.09 -0.26 -59.52
C ARG A 586 28.33 1.21 -59.83
N THR A 587 28.48 2.07 -58.83
CA THR A 587 28.73 3.52 -59.01
C THR A 587 30.19 3.89 -58.83
N GLU A 588 30.98 3.05 -58.17
CA GLU A 588 32.43 3.16 -58.09
C GLU A 588 33.01 2.09 -59.04
N GLY A 589 33.46 2.52 -60.22
CA GLY A 589 34.12 1.65 -61.19
C GLY A 589 35.44 1.08 -60.63
N PRO A 590 36.03 0.05 -61.28
CA PRO A 590 37.27 -0.55 -60.80
C PRO A 590 38.39 0.50 -60.76
N ASP A 591 39.00 0.65 -59.59
CA ASP A 591 40.11 1.58 -59.36
C ASP A 591 41.23 1.35 -60.37
N PHE A 592 41.46 2.35 -61.23
CA PHE A 592 42.63 2.38 -62.10
C PHE A 592 43.87 2.58 -61.23
N GLN A 593 44.70 1.54 -61.12
CA GLN A 593 46.06 1.63 -60.60
C GLN A 593 46.88 2.57 -61.49
N LEU A 594 47.09 3.80 -61.01
CA LEU A 594 48.10 4.70 -61.57
C LEU A 594 49.49 4.20 -61.15
N ILE A 595 50.16 3.55 -62.11
CA ILE A 595 51.57 3.20 -62.05
C ILE A 595 52.38 4.49 -62.26
N PHE A 596 53.08 4.96 -61.22
CA PHE A 596 54.18 5.91 -61.35
C PHE A 596 55.51 5.18 -61.09
N PRO A 597 56.52 5.30 -61.97
CA PRO A 597 57.81 4.66 -61.78
C PRO A 597 58.79 5.59 -61.06
N GLY A 598 59.55 5.03 -60.12
CA GLY A 598 60.83 5.59 -59.67
C GLY A 598 60.84 6.06 -58.23
N VAL A 599 61.43 5.25 -57.36
CA VAL A 599 62.72 5.50 -56.68
C VAL A 599 62.86 4.44 -55.59
N LEU A 600 63.88 3.57 -55.76
CA LEU A 600 64.37 2.67 -54.73
C LEU A 600 64.93 3.50 -53.56
N ILE A 601 64.43 3.29 -52.34
CA ILE A 601 65.23 3.39 -51.13
C ILE A 601 64.91 2.19 -50.23
N TRP A 602 65.91 1.33 -50.09
CA TRP A 602 66.04 0.30 -49.08
C TRP A 602 66.12 0.95 -47.69
N THR A 603 65.28 0.55 -46.74
CA THR A 603 65.74 0.26 -45.37
C THR A 603 64.84 -0.80 -44.74
N ASN A 604 65.51 -1.70 -44.05
CA ASN A 604 65.03 -2.90 -43.40
C ASN A 604 65.03 -2.65 -41.89
N LEU A 605 64.03 -3.19 -41.18
CA LEU A 605 63.91 -3.48 -39.73
C LEU A 605 62.64 -2.91 -39.09
N GLY A 606 61.82 -3.79 -38.51
CA GLY A 606 60.85 -3.38 -37.48
C GLY A 606 59.61 -4.27 -37.34
N ASN A 607 59.79 -5.42 -36.67
CA ASN A 607 58.78 -6.36 -36.18
C ASN A 607 57.40 -5.81 -35.75
N SER A 608 56.38 -6.64 -36.04
CA SER A 608 55.29 -7.10 -35.15
C SER A 608 53.85 -6.76 -35.62
N PRO A 609 53.00 -7.78 -35.87
CA PRO A 609 51.60 -7.57 -36.28
C PRO A 609 50.66 -7.49 -35.08
N PHE A 610 49.89 -6.40 -34.99
CA PHE A 610 48.72 -6.29 -34.13
C PHE A 610 47.53 -7.00 -34.78
N THR A 611 47.09 -8.08 -34.15
CA THR A 611 45.94 -8.90 -34.51
C THR A 611 44.63 -8.25 -34.09
N TYR A 612 43.62 -8.41 -34.95
CA TYR A 612 42.21 -8.10 -34.75
C TYR A 612 41.66 -8.71 -33.44
N MET A 613 40.98 -7.89 -32.64
CA MET A 613 40.02 -8.39 -31.64
C MET A 613 38.65 -8.58 -32.29
N GLN A 614 38.28 -9.84 -32.52
CA GLN A 614 36.89 -10.28 -32.57
C GLN A 614 36.51 -10.81 -31.19
N THR A 615 35.42 -10.28 -30.63
CA THR A 615 34.73 -10.78 -29.44
C THR A 615 34.10 -12.16 -29.70
N PRO A 616 34.27 -13.17 -28.83
CA PRO A 616 33.51 -14.40 -28.93
C PRO A 616 32.21 -14.35 -28.11
N SER A 617 31.17 -14.86 -28.76
CA SER A 617 29.88 -15.27 -28.24
C SER A 617 29.98 -16.38 -27.18
N VAL A 618 29.17 -16.25 -26.14
CA VAL A 618 28.95 -17.23 -25.06
C VAL A 618 28.12 -18.41 -25.57
N LEU A 619 28.56 -19.65 -25.28
CA LEU A 619 27.75 -20.87 -25.33
C LEU A 619 27.63 -21.45 -23.89
N PRO A 620 26.55 -22.21 -23.61
CA PRO A 620 26.17 -22.59 -22.25
C PRO A 620 26.73 -23.96 -21.83
N PHE A 621 26.99 -24.11 -20.53
CA PHE A 621 27.17 -25.39 -19.86
C PHE A 621 25.81 -25.86 -19.29
N TYR A 622 25.34 -27.03 -19.73
CA TYR A 622 24.40 -27.85 -18.97
C TYR A 622 24.91 -29.30 -18.99
N ALA A 623 25.16 -29.85 -17.81
CA ALA A 623 25.28 -31.28 -17.59
C ALA A 623 24.49 -31.66 -16.32
N GLN A 624 23.77 -32.76 -16.45
CA GLN A 624 22.78 -33.34 -15.54
C GLN A 624 23.31 -33.69 -14.15
N LYS A 625 22.40 -33.74 -13.16
CA LYS A 625 22.13 -34.98 -12.40
C LYS A 625 20.83 -34.89 -11.59
N SER A 626 19.94 -35.82 -11.91
CA SER A 626 18.83 -36.30 -11.09
C SER A 626 19.36 -37.21 -9.99
N GLU A 627 18.87 -37.09 -8.76
CA GLU A 627 18.59 -38.26 -7.91
C GLU A 627 17.67 -37.89 -6.74
N VAL A 628 16.65 -38.73 -6.60
CA VAL A 628 15.69 -38.81 -5.49
C VAL A 628 16.38 -39.50 -4.33
N THR A 629 16.23 -39.02 -3.09
CA THR A 629 16.09 -39.91 -1.92
C THR A 629 15.54 -39.16 -0.69
N SER A 630 14.48 -39.77 -0.16
CA SER A 630 13.94 -39.63 1.18
C SER A 630 14.92 -40.14 2.24
N SER A 631 15.06 -39.47 3.38
CA SER A 631 15.15 -40.17 4.67
C SER A 631 14.90 -39.27 5.88
N TYR A 632 14.10 -39.84 6.77
CA TYR A 632 13.80 -39.50 8.16
C TYR A 632 15.01 -39.80 9.07
N GLN A 633 15.34 -38.94 10.04
CA GLN A 633 15.35 -39.23 11.51
C GLN A 633 16.16 -38.21 12.35
N LYS A 634 15.46 -37.73 13.39
CA LYS A 634 15.88 -37.37 14.77
C LYS A 634 17.38 -37.30 15.12
N SER A 635 17.79 -36.17 15.70
CA SER A 635 18.51 -36.16 17.00
C SER A 635 18.30 -34.84 17.73
N ASN A 636 18.52 -34.88 19.04
CA ASN A 636 17.94 -34.09 20.11
C ASN A 636 19.07 -33.48 20.97
N ARG A 637 18.80 -32.34 21.63
CA ARG A 637 19.48 -31.75 22.82
C ARG A 637 20.91 -31.14 22.75
N LYS A 638 20.98 -29.84 23.08
CA LYS A 638 21.68 -29.17 24.24
C LYS A 638 21.91 -27.68 23.86
N SER A 639 21.19 -26.67 24.33
CA SER A 639 21.21 -25.94 25.63
C SER A 639 22.60 -25.69 26.26
N HIS A 640 23.08 -24.44 26.18
CA HIS A 640 23.50 -23.50 27.26
C HIS A 640 24.02 -22.19 26.60
N GLU A 641 23.37 -21.05 26.83
CA GLU A 641 23.77 -19.99 27.78
C GLU A 641 25.16 -19.38 27.52
N TYR A 642 25.20 -18.12 27.07
CA TYR A 642 26.15 -17.11 27.55
C TYR A 642 25.49 -15.72 27.49
N LEU A 643 25.33 -15.12 28.67
CA LEU A 643 25.29 -13.66 28.94
C LEU A 643 26.58 -13.06 28.34
N GLY A 644 26.68 -11.85 27.80
CA GLY A 644 26.16 -10.56 28.20
C GLY A 644 27.26 -9.52 27.86
N GLU A 645 26.85 -8.26 27.72
CA GLU A 645 27.69 -7.04 27.69
C GLU A 645 28.52 -6.72 26.43
N GLY A 646 28.32 -5.49 25.93
CA GLY A 646 29.15 -4.90 24.89
C GLY A 646 28.54 -3.71 24.14
N ALA A 647 27.90 -2.77 24.84
CA ALA A 647 27.53 -1.48 24.26
C ALA A 647 28.78 -0.61 24.11
N GLY A 648 29.31 -0.52 22.89
CA GLY A 648 30.41 0.37 22.50
C GLY A 648 29.94 1.43 21.51
N ASN A 649 29.77 2.65 21.99
CA ASN A 649 29.52 3.86 21.22
C ASN A 649 30.62 4.09 20.16
N PHE A 650 30.23 4.31 18.90
CA PHE A 650 31.06 4.99 17.91
C PHE A 650 30.29 6.19 17.33
N LEU A 651 30.60 7.36 17.90
CA LEU A 651 30.30 8.67 17.34
C LEU A 651 31.31 8.95 16.21
N CYS A 652 30.82 9.19 15.00
CA CYS A 652 31.64 9.74 13.93
C CYS A 652 31.35 11.25 13.79
N ASN A 653 32.40 12.04 14.03
CA ASN A 653 32.44 13.49 13.84
C ASN A 653 32.23 13.85 12.36
N ILE A 654 31.26 14.72 12.07
CA ILE A 654 31.27 15.53 10.84
C ILE A 654 31.29 17.01 11.23
N GLN A 655 32.36 17.65 10.80
CA GLN A 655 32.78 19.01 11.06
C GLN A 655 32.11 19.94 10.04
N LEU A 656 31.13 20.74 10.45
CA LEU A 656 30.49 21.74 9.60
C LEU A 656 31.28 23.06 9.63
N GLY A 657 31.89 23.37 8.48
CA GLY A 657 32.58 24.63 8.23
C GLY A 657 31.62 25.79 7.98
N LYS A 658 31.89 26.91 8.64
CA LYS A 658 31.25 28.23 8.45
C LYS A 658 31.72 28.90 7.16
N ARG A 659 30.78 29.38 6.33
CA ARG A 659 30.82 30.59 5.48
C ARG A 659 29.34 30.97 5.26
N GLY A 660 28.81 32.14 5.61
CA GLY A 660 29.31 33.49 5.39
C GLY A 660 28.40 34.14 4.34
N SER A 661 27.22 34.63 4.75
CA SER A 661 26.30 35.38 3.90
C SER A 661 26.20 36.81 4.40
N TYR A 662 26.57 37.75 3.53
CA TYR A 662 26.40 39.18 3.72
C TYR A 662 24.93 39.54 3.52
N GLU A 663 24.31 40.13 4.55
CA GLU A 663 23.09 40.92 4.42
C GLU A 663 23.48 42.32 3.94
N THR A 664 22.83 42.79 2.87
CA THR A 664 22.83 44.18 2.47
C THR A 664 21.43 44.73 2.71
N ASP A 665 21.35 45.65 3.66
CA ASP A 665 20.27 46.60 3.84
C ASP A 665 19.97 47.35 2.55
N LEU A 666 18.70 47.46 2.19
CA LEU A 666 18.14 48.63 1.52
C LEU A 666 16.66 48.72 1.89
N GLY A 667 16.38 49.53 2.91
CA GLY A 667 15.05 50.08 3.12
C GLY A 667 14.72 51.11 2.05
N LEU A 668 13.44 51.22 1.71
CA LEU A 668 12.86 52.48 1.27
C LEU A 668 11.35 52.48 1.56
N VAL A 669 11.01 53.50 2.34
CA VAL A 669 9.68 53.92 2.78
C VAL A 669 9.04 54.76 1.65
N SER A 670 7.75 54.51 1.44
CA SER A 670 6.71 55.28 0.75
C SER A 670 7.05 56.54 -0.07
N GLY A 671 6.51 56.57 -1.30
CA GLY A 671 6.26 57.73 -2.15
C GLY A 671 5.54 57.30 -3.41
#